data_AF-A0A385MSE0-F1
#
_entry.id   AF-A0A385MSE0-F1
#
_cell.length_a   1.000
_cell.length_b   1.000
_cell.length_c   1.000
_cell.angle_alpha   90.00
_cell.angle_beta   90.00
_cell.angle_gamma   90.00
#
_symmetry.space_group_name_H-M   'P 1'
#
loop_
_entity.id
_entity.type
_entity.pdbx_description
1 polymer ?
#
loop_
_entity_poly.entity_id
_entity_poly.type
_entity_poly.pdbx_seq_one_letter_code
_entity_poly.pdbx_strand_id
1 'polypeptide(L)'
;MRLSPQSVYASLSLPRNLRTSRPSHFVKVLALGLSCLTVHFAQAASVAPAQPGSVALEKIAAQGVSDLQSAEALVEDLAASKRYGRMLNLLKQDYNEESGEILMMMSRGESLEKATLQLAKRAGSETAMGHVVKSAFILFPLNQADLYHYLQQHLGIRDTLLNKWAENAGVLTEPTMPAPDDKGLFIQPLIESASISVFDVTADTRAELLYRRSGAEQWQQARDLSFEPVNGILTGPVVYLEAGTAYDVKVVLHAPQQPVREIESRFTTRADKPVIDPDKVYKLSDIYKGGMLDLEALGIEGSKDGYAKIVGDAGTVITPDDSDKYAIFTGDNSYIYFENITIEGARVHAIYGEKGHDIWINQCDISGWGRAPNVMKKGIAYEMEDAGPINYDSAIYFRQSGVITVENCHVHDPRAIANDWSHGHPKGPNAFLAHANHPDPQFKGQVIVRNNHFTGTADHRLNDVIEGRKNAEPLGGFVRDSAIYNNVLAYSNDDAIEVDGGQQNVLVYNNDISHTYSGISITPVRVGPGFVFNNYIHDLGDLRGKQWASIKMGGLLTSPLGQSIILHNLITTKRNGLTASRFKDDNTFWTQVQNNVVINQKDANRSGFAVFDPQGYPGSEYINNYFYNLSAGKPKIQANITVPYEFDEAKLNQQIAEALFIKGKTVLLPNSDKYRINNFTRLNEDGTQAIYGIIE
;
A
#
# COMPACT_ATOMS: atom_id res chain seq x y z
N MET A 1 1.49 -65.72 11.69
CA MET A 1 1.79 -67.14 11.97
C MET A 1 3.26 -67.34 11.68
N ARG A 2 4.08 -67.59 12.73
CA ARG A 2 5.36 -68.34 12.78
C ARG A 2 6.42 -68.06 11.67
N LEU A 3 7.69 -67.73 11.94
CA LEU A 3 8.59 -68.03 13.06
C LEU A 3 9.93 -67.26 12.81
N SER A 4 10.52 -66.67 13.85
CA SER A 4 11.98 -66.49 14.04
C SER A 4 12.62 -67.86 14.38
N PRO A 5 13.89 -68.06 14.85
CA PRO A 5 14.97 -67.16 15.33
C PRO A 5 16.37 -67.58 14.77
N GLN A 6 17.55 -67.04 15.12
CA GLN A 6 18.36 -67.05 16.36
C GLN A 6 19.61 -66.20 16.05
N SER A 7 20.05 -65.16 16.80
CA SER A 7 20.69 -65.08 18.12
C SER A 7 21.96 -65.93 18.32
N VAL A 8 23.06 -65.30 18.75
CA VAL A 8 24.05 -65.68 19.81
C VAL A 8 25.32 -64.79 19.64
N TYR A 9 25.50 -63.76 20.47
CA TYR A 9 26.39 -63.67 21.66
C TYR A 9 27.89 -63.83 21.34
N ALA A 10 28.70 -62.75 21.42
CA ALA A 10 29.50 -62.31 22.59
C ALA A 10 30.84 -63.09 22.66
N SER A 11 32.03 -62.55 22.96
CA SER A 11 32.45 -61.51 23.89
C SER A 11 34.00 -61.43 23.91
N LEU A 12 34.55 -60.32 24.43
CA LEU A 12 35.86 -60.20 25.15
C LEU A 12 37.14 -60.37 24.30
N SER A 13 38.24 -59.65 24.49
CA SER A 13 38.75 -58.82 25.60
C SER A 13 40.00 -58.05 25.15
N LEU A 14 40.23 -56.88 25.74
CA LEU A 14 41.45 -56.05 25.64
C LEU A 14 42.69 -56.73 26.26
N PRO A 15 43.90 -56.23 25.93
CA PRO A 15 44.79 -55.76 27.00
C PRO A 15 45.49 -54.41 26.75
N ARG A 16 46.04 -53.89 27.85
CA ARG A 16 46.50 -52.53 28.16
C ARG A 16 47.92 -52.16 27.68
N ASN A 17 48.06 -50.89 27.31
CA ASN A 17 49.07 -49.86 27.66
C ASN A 17 50.58 -50.07 27.44
N LEU A 18 51.19 -49.06 26.77
CA LEU A 18 52.48 -48.46 27.14
C LEU A 18 52.52 -46.96 26.73
N ARG A 19 53.33 -46.18 27.45
CA ARG A 19 53.19 -44.74 27.76
C ARG A 19 53.89 -43.76 26.80
N THR A 20 53.54 -42.48 27.00
CA THR A 20 54.27 -41.21 26.71
C THR A 20 54.00 -40.62 25.31
N SER A 21 53.68 -39.33 25.09
CA SER A 21 54.09 -38.07 25.74
C SER A 21 53.17 -36.87 25.36
N ARG A 22 53.05 -35.92 26.30
CA ARG A 22 52.67 -34.48 26.27
C ARG A 22 51.37 -33.96 25.60
N PRO A 23 50.72 -32.93 26.19
CA PRO A 23 49.35 -32.53 25.84
C PRO A 23 49.30 -31.29 24.93
N SER A 24 48.55 -31.37 23.83
CA SER A 24 47.98 -30.20 23.16
C SER A 24 46.52 -30.05 23.60
N HIS A 25 46.13 -28.82 23.93
CA HIS A 25 44.80 -28.47 24.40
C HIS A 25 43.76 -28.65 23.28
N PHE A 26 43.01 -29.74 23.34
CA PHE A 26 41.68 -29.84 22.72
C PHE A 26 40.64 -29.62 23.82
N VAL A 27 40.04 -28.44 23.85
CA VAL A 27 38.83 -28.19 24.64
C VAL A 27 37.70 -28.97 23.96
N LYS A 28 37.33 -30.11 24.54
CA LYS A 28 36.03 -30.74 24.29
C LYS A 28 34.97 -29.82 24.92
N VAL A 29 34.25 -29.09 24.09
CA VAL A 29 32.98 -28.48 24.50
C VAL A 29 32.02 -29.64 24.74
N LEU A 30 31.69 -29.84 26.02
CA LEU A 30 30.61 -30.70 26.46
C LEU A 30 29.31 -30.06 25.97
N ALA A 31 28.69 -30.64 24.93
CA ALA A 31 27.34 -30.27 24.53
C ALA A 31 26.37 -30.76 25.62
N LEU A 32 26.16 -29.92 26.64
CA LEU A 32 24.99 -30.01 27.49
C LEU A 32 23.79 -29.63 26.63
N GLY A 33 23.02 -30.65 26.24
CA GLY A 33 21.70 -30.47 25.66
C GLY A 33 20.81 -29.78 26.69
N LEU A 34 20.67 -28.45 26.57
CA LEU A 34 19.52 -27.74 27.05
C LEU A 34 18.34 -28.18 26.18
N SER A 35 17.59 -29.17 26.65
CA SER A 35 16.22 -29.35 26.22
C SER A 35 15.45 -28.10 26.66
N CYS A 36 15.31 -27.12 25.76
CA CYS A 36 14.27 -26.12 25.89
C CYS A 36 12.94 -26.87 25.90
N LEU A 37 12.35 -27.03 27.08
CA LEU A 37 10.94 -27.30 27.23
C LEU A 37 10.20 -26.09 26.65
N THR A 38 9.88 -26.16 25.36
CA THR A 38 8.84 -25.35 24.75
C THR A 38 7.54 -25.78 25.42
N VAL A 39 7.15 -25.02 26.45
CA VAL A 39 5.81 -25.11 27.02
C VAL A 39 4.84 -24.82 25.88
N HIS A 40 4.24 -25.87 25.32
CA HIS A 40 3.13 -25.77 24.40
C HIS A 40 1.94 -25.24 25.21
N PHE A 41 1.74 -23.93 25.15
CA PHE A 41 0.43 -23.38 25.47
C PHE A 41 -0.55 -23.90 24.43
N ALA A 42 -1.63 -24.50 24.90
CA ALA A 42 -2.76 -24.89 24.07
C ALA A 42 -3.24 -23.67 23.27
N GLN A 43 -3.38 -23.85 21.96
CA GLN A 43 -3.87 -22.89 20.98
C GLN A 43 -5.15 -22.17 21.46
N ALA A 44 -5.00 -21.00 22.06
CA ALA A 44 -5.97 -19.93 21.86
C ALA A 44 -5.80 -19.45 20.41
N ALA A 45 -6.89 -19.23 19.68
CA ALA A 45 -6.81 -18.72 18.32
C ALA A 45 -6.00 -17.40 18.24
N SER A 46 -4.85 -17.50 17.55
CA SER A 46 -4.13 -16.55 16.69
C SER A 46 -4.40 -15.03 16.77
N VAL A 47 -4.00 -14.35 17.84
CA VAL A 47 -3.74 -12.91 17.75
C VAL A 47 -2.41 -12.64 17.04
N ALA A 48 -2.34 -11.58 16.22
CA ALA A 48 -1.12 -11.22 15.51
C ALA A 48 0.02 -10.86 16.49
N PRO A 49 1.29 -11.15 16.17
CA PRO A 49 2.41 -10.83 17.05
C PRO A 49 2.72 -9.33 17.08
N ALA A 50 3.58 -8.90 18.02
CA ALA A 50 4.18 -7.57 18.10
C ALA A 50 3.23 -6.36 18.34
N GLN A 51 1.92 -6.56 18.37
CA GLN A 51 0.94 -5.57 18.80
C GLN A 51 0.86 -5.47 20.33
N PRO A 52 0.33 -4.36 20.89
CA PRO A 52 0.39 -4.09 22.33
C PRO A 52 -0.14 -5.23 23.22
N GLY A 53 -1.33 -5.75 22.91
CA GLY A 53 -1.98 -6.81 23.68
C GLY A 53 -1.20 -8.11 23.66
N SER A 54 -0.64 -8.51 22.51
CA SER A 54 0.22 -9.70 22.40
C SER A 54 1.50 -9.55 23.23
N VAL A 55 2.13 -8.38 23.20
CA VAL A 55 3.32 -8.11 24.03
C VAL A 55 2.97 -8.09 25.52
N ALA A 56 1.81 -7.58 25.90
CA ALA A 56 1.33 -7.63 27.28
C ALA A 56 1.11 -9.09 27.74
N LEU A 57 0.49 -9.93 26.91
CA LEU A 57 0.28 -11.36 27.20
C LEU A 57 1.62 -12.11 27.36
N GLU A 58 2.60 -11.84 26.49
CA GLU A 58 3.95 -12.39 26.62
C GLU A 58 4.61 -11.99 27.95
N LYS A 59 4.47 -10.71 28.36
CA LYS A 59 4.98 -10.23 29.66
C LYS A 59 4.24 -10.86 30.84
N ILE A 60 2.91 -11.03 30.76
CA ILE A 60 2.11 -11.71 31.79
C ILE A 60 2.64 -13.12 32.02
N ALA A 61 2.83 -13.88 30.93
CA ALA A 61 3.36 -15.25 31.00
C ALA A 61 4.79 -15.28 31.55
N ALA A 62 5.67 -14.37 31.08
CA ALA A 62 7.07 -14.33 31.51
C ALA A 62 7.26 -13.90 32.97
N GLN A 63 6.39 -13.02 33.48
CA GLN A 63 6.47 -12.46 34.84
C GLN A 63 5.58 -13.22 35.85
N GLY A 64 4.75 -14.16 35.40
CA GLY A 64 3.84 -14.89 36.28
C GLY A 64 2.73 -14.01 36.86
N VAL A 65 2.29 -12.98 36.12
CA VAL A 65 1.22 -12.07 36.57
C VAL A 65 -0.09 -12.85 36.72
N SER A 66 -0.74 -12.70 37.88
CA SER A 66 -1.96 -13.46 38.23
C SER A 66 -3.12 -12.60 38.72
N ASP A 67 -2.88 -11.31 38.96
CA ASP A 67 -3.83 -10.32 39.43
C ASP A 67 -4.03 -9.18 38.42
N LEU A 68 -5.17 -8.51 38.52
CA LEU A 68 -5.61 -7.45 37.60
C LEU A 68 -4.69 -6.21 37.69
N GLN A 69 -4.33 -5.78 38.89
CA GLN A 69 -3.52 -4.58 39.12
C GLN A 69 -2.15 -4.68 38.42
N SER A 70 -1.53 -5.86 38.47
CA SER A 70 -0.26 -6.11 37.78
C SER A 70 -0.43 -6.13 36.25
N ALA A 71 -1.56 -6.62 35.73
CA ALA A 71 -1.86 -6.57 34.30
C ALA A 71 -2.10 -5.13 33.80
N GLU A 72 -2.81 -4.31 34.58
CA GLU A 72 -2.99 -2.88 34.32
C GLU A 72 -1.64 -2.14 34.26
N ALA A 73 -0.76 -2.40 35.23
CA ALA A 73 0.58 -1.80 35.27
C ALA A 73 1.42 -2.14 34.02
N LEU A 74 1.23 -3.33 33.43
CA LEU A 74 1.89 -3.67 32.17
C LEU A 74 1.36 -2.84 31.00
N VAL A 75 0.05 -2.58 30.94
CA VAL A 75 -0.54 -1.69 29.92
C VAL A 75 -0.01 -0.27 30.07
N GLU A 76 0.11 0.22 31.30
CA GLU A 76 0.68 1.54 31.60
C GLU A 76 2.15 1.66 31.21
N ASP A 77 2.97 0.64 31.48
CA ASP A 77 4.38 0.57 31.05
C ASP A 77 4.48 0.62 29.51
N LEU A 78 3.65 -0.15 28.82
CA LEU A 78 3.59 -0.09 27.35
C LEU A 78 3.14 1.28 26.86
N ALA A 79 2.19 1.93 27.54
CA ALA A 79 1.73 3.28 27.21
C ALA A 79 2.77 4.37 27.49
N ALA A 80 3.75 4.11 28.36
CA ALA A 80 4.91 4.98 28.57
C ALA A 80 6.01 4.77 27.51
N SER A 81 5.96 3.66 26.76
CA SER A 81 6.95 3.36 25.74
C SER A 81 6.81 4.25 24.50
N LYS A 82 7.94 4.52 23.82
CA LYS A 82 7.94 5.24 22.52
C LYS A 82 7.20 4.49 21.42
N ARG A 83 7.13 3.15 21.50
CA ARG A 83 6.56 2.30 20.45
C ARG A 83 5.04 2.28 20.49
N TYR A 84 4.44 2.15 21.68
CA TYR A 84 3.00 1.97 21.83
C TYR A 84 2.30 3.17 22.46
N GLY A 85 3.05 4.13 23.01
CA GLY A 85 2.48 5.22 23.80
C GLY A 85 1.42 6.02 23.07
N ARG A 86 1.60 6.35 21.79
CA ARG A 86 0.59 7.13 21.05
C ARG A 86 -0.74 6.39 20.92
N MET A 87 -0.72 5.07 20.72
CA MET A 87 -1.91 4.24 20.60
C MET A 87 -2.56 4.02 21.96
N LEU A 88 -1.77 3.57 22.94
CA LEU A 88 -2.29 3.24 24.26
C LEU A 88 -2.67 4.47 25.09
N ASN A 89 -2.13 5.66 24.78
CA ASN A 89 -2.62 6.90 25.40
C ASN A 89 -4.10 7.18 25.10
N LEU A 90 -4.68 6.57 24.06
CA LEU A 90 -6.13 6.62 23.83
C LEU A 90 -6.93 5.90 24.94
N LEU A 91 -6.30 5.00 25.70
CA LEU A 91 -6.90 4.27 26.83
C LEU A 91 -6.84 5.04 28.15
N LYS A 92 -6.02 6.10 28.26
CA LYS A 92 -5.73 6.77 29.54
C LYS A 92 -6.88 7.59 30.13
N GLN A 93 -8.00 7.71 29.42
CA GLN A 93 -9.13 8.48 29.95
C GLN A 93 -10.05 7.66 30.88
N ASP A 94 -10.35 6.37 30.65
CA ASP A 94 -11.27 5.59 31.50
C ASP A 94 -11.20 4.04 31.26
N TYR A 95 -10.06 3.47 30.82
CA TYR A 95 -10.05 2.14 30.15
C TYR A 95 -8.95 1.12 30.58
N ASN A 96 -8.15 1.42 31.62
CA ASN A 96 -7.04 0.54 32.03
C ASN A 96 -7.56 -0.77 32.67
N GLU A 97 -8.63 -0.68 33.45
CA GLU A 97 -9.26 -1.82 34.13
C GLU A 97 -9.76 -2.84 33.09
N GLU A 98 -10.55 -2.40 32.10
CA GLU A 98 -11.06 -3.27 31.03
C GLU A 98 -9.93 -3.90 30.21
N SER A 99 -8.86 -3.14 29.96
CA SER A 99 -7.66 -3.65 29.28
C SER A 99 -7.01 -4.78 30.08
N GLY A 100 -6.86 -4.60 31.40
CA GLY A 100 -6.36 -5.63 32.31
C GLY A 100 -7.27 -6.86 32.36
N GLU A 101 -8.60 -6.67 32.42
CA GLU A 101 -9.56 -7.77 32.45
C GLU A 101 -9.52 -8.61 31.17
N ILE A 102 -9.46 -7.98 30.00
CA ILE A 102 -9.32 -8.66 28.70
C ILE A 102 -8.06 -9.53 28.71
N LEU A 103 -6.91 -8.94 29.08
CA LEU A 103 -5.63 -9.65 29.13
C LEU A 103 -5.64 -10.81 30.13
N MET A 104 -6.28 -10.64 31.28
CA MET A 104 -6.40 -11.68 32.30
C MET A 104 -7.33 -12.83 31.90
N MET A 105 -8.38 -12.56 31.13
CA MET A 105 -9.21 -13.63 30.56
C MET A 105 -8.44 -14.39 29.48
N MET A 106 -7.75 -13.68 28.59
CA MET A 106 -6.96 -14.29 27.52
C MET A 106 -5.77 -15.11 28.04
N SER A 107 -5.08 -14.65 29.09
CA SER A 107 -3.99 -15.40 29.71
C SER A 107 -4.46 -16.71 30.35
N ARG A 108 -5.76 -16.84 30.64
CA ARG A 108 -6.41 -18.07 31.14
C ARG A 108 -6.98 -18.96 30.02
N GLY A 109 -6.74 -18.59 28.76
CA GLY A 109 -7.07 -19.40 27.58
C GLY A 109 -8.34 -19.01 26.83
N GLU A 110 -9.00 -17.90 27.19
CA GLU A 110 -10.10 -17.35 26.38
C GLU A 110 -9.56 -16.68 25.11
N SER A 111 -10.32 -16.71 24.01
CA SER A 111 -9.96 -15.94 22.81
C SER A 111 -10.27 -14.45 22.99
N LEU A 112 -9.68 -13.59 22.16
CA LEU A 112 -9.95 -12.14 22.18
C LEU A 112 -11.45 -11.85 22.03
N GLU A 113 -12.10 -12.53 21.09
CA GLU A 113 -13.51 -12.39 20.77
C GLU A 113 -14.39 -12.77 21.97
N LYS A 114 -14.10 -13.93 22.59
CA LYS A 114 -14.86 -14.42 23.75
C LYS A 114 -14.64 -13.56 24.99
N ALA A 115 -13.40 -13.17 25.27
CA ALA A 115 -13.08 -12.30 26.40
C ALA A 115 -13.82 -10.96 26.27
N THR A 116 -13.71 -10.32 25.11
CA THR A 116 -14.39 -9.05 24.82
C THR A 116 -15.90 -9.19 24.92
N LEU A 117 -16.50 -10.20 24.31
CA LEU A 117 -17.94 -10.43 24.34
C LEU A 117 -18.48 -10.67 25.76
N GLN A 118 -17.79 -11.50 26.55
CA GLN A 118 -18.22 -11.82 27.92
C GLN A 118 -18.17 -10.59 28.82
N LEU A 119 -17.10 -9.80 28.75
CA LEU A 119 -16.96 -8.56 29.53
C LEU A 119 -17.98 -7.50 29.08
N ALA A 120 -18.13 -7.30 27.78
CA ALA A 120 -19.08 -6.36 27.20
C ALA A 120 -20.52 -6.67 27.63
N LYS A 121 -20.93 -7.95 27.65
CA LYS A 121 -22.27 -8.37 28.10
C LYS A 121 -22.50 -8.24 29.61
N ARG A 122 -21.44 -8.23 30.42
CA ARG A 122 -21.51 -8.04 31.88
C ARG A 122 -21.47 -6.57 32.28
N ALA A 123 -21.07 -5.68 31.38
CA ALA A 123 -21.01 -4.25 31.63
C ALA A 123 -22.40 -3.70 32.01
N GLY A 124 -22.45 -2.90 33.08
CA GLY A 124 -23.71 -2.37 33.62
C GLY A 124 -24.37 -1.26 32.80
N SER A 125 -23.74 -0.80 31.72
CA SER A 125 -24.27 0.25 30.82
C SER A 125 -23.68 0.14 29.41
N GLU A 126 -24.35 0.77 28.42
CA GLU A 126 -23.81 0.88 27.05
C GLU A 126 -22.45 1.61 27.04
N THR A 127 -22.25 2.61 27.91
CA THR A 127 -20.97 3.33 28.02
C THR A 127 -19.85 2.38 28.44
N ALA A 128 -20.04 1.63 29.52
CA ALA A 128 -19.05 0.66 29.99
C ALA A 128 -18.83 -0.48 28.98
N MET A 129 -19.87 -0.90 28.26
CA MET A 129 -19.73 -1.86 27.15
C MET A 129 -18.81 -1.29 26.05
N GLY A 130 -19.04 -0.04 25.66
CA GLY A 130 -18.19 0.66 24.70
C GLY A 130 -16.75 0.80 25.17
N HIS A 131 -16.50 0.86 26.48
CA HIS A 131 -15.16 0.90 27.05
C HIS A 131 -14.41 -0.41 26.85
N VAL A 132 -15.06 -1.54 27.12
CA VAL A 132 -14.51 -2.88 26.85
C VAL A 132 -14.18 -3.04 25.37
N VAL A 133 -15.13 -2.71 24.49
CA VAL A 133 -14.97 -2.88 23.03
C VAL A 133 -13.80 -2.03 22.50
N LYS A 134 -13.73 -0.76 22.90
CA LYS A 134 -12.61 0.12 22.50
C LYS A 134 -11.27 -0.35 23.03
N SER A 135 -11.23 -0.84 24.27
CA SER A 135 -10.01 -1.39 24.89
C SER A 135 -9.46 -2.56 24.08
N ALA A 136 -10.33 -3.49 23.70
CA ALA A 136 -9.98 -4.62 22.85
C ALA A 136 -9.41 -4.17 21.50
N PHE A 137 -10.07 -3.22 20.81
CA PHE A 137 -9.59 -2.70 19.54
C PHE A 137 -8.21 -2.01 19.65
N ILE A 138 -7.97 -1.23 20.70
CA ILE A 138 -6.70 -0.50 20.87
C ILE A 138 -5.56 -1.43 21.31
N LEU A 139 -5.83 -2.44 22.13
CA LEU A 139 -4.84 -3.45 22.52
C LEU A 139 -4.45 -4.35 21.35
N PHE A 140 -5.41 -4.69 20.49
CA PHE A 140 -5.24 -5.64 19.40
C PHE A 140 -5.55 -5.02 18.02
N PRO A 141 -4.80 -3.97 17.61
CA PRO A 141 -5.04 -3.23 16.36
C PRO A 141 -5.03 -4.12 15.10
N LEU A 142 -4.23 -5.19 15.08
CA LEU A 142 -4.11 -6.07 13.92
C LEU A 142 -5.24 -7.13 13.84
N ASN A 143 -6.06 -7.23 14.89
CA ASN A 143 -7.21 -8.13 14.95
C ASN A 143 -8.54 -7.36 15.00
N GLN A 144 -8.53 -6.05 14.73
CA GLN A 144 -9.71 -5.20 14.83
C GLN A 144 -10.85 -5.63 13.91
N ALA A 145 -10.54 -6.01 12.67
CA ALA A 145 -11.56 -6.39 11.69
C ALA A 145 -12.29 -7.68 12.09
N ASP A 146 -11.54 -8.75 12.40
CA ASP A 146 -12.10 -10.02 12.89
C ASP A 146 -12.96 -9.81 14.14
N LEU A 147 -12.47 -9.02 15.09
CA LEU A 147 -13.20 -8.69 16.31
C LEU A 147 -14.48 -7.91 16.02
N TYR A 148 -14.43 -6.92 15.12
CA TYR A 148 -15.59 -6.12 14.74
C TYR A 148 -16.69 -7.00 14.13
N HIS A 149 -16.36 -7.82 13.13
CA HIS A 149 -17.30 -8.73 12.48
C HIS A 149 -17.89 -9.75 13.47
N TYR A 150 -17.06 -10.27 14.38
CA TYR A 150 -17.54 -11.16 15.45
C TYR A 150 -18.53 -10.46 16.37
N LEU A 151 -18.22 -9.24 16.84
CA LEU A 151 -19.09 -8.50 17.76
C LEU A 151 -20.40 -8.09 17.07
N GLN A 152 -20.37 -7.72 15.79
CA GLN A 152 -21.56 -7.40 15.01
C GLN A 152 -22.57 -8.57 15.03
N GLN A 153 -22.09 -9.81 14.95
CA GLN A 153 -22.94 -11.00 14.95
C GLN A 153 -23.39 -11.44 16.36
N HIS A 154 -22.61 -11.17 17.42
CA HIS A 154 -22.78 -11.83 18.72
C HIS A 154 -23.13 -10.89 19.88
N LEU A 155 -22.83 -9.59 19.77
CA LEU A 155 -22.97 -8.63 20.88
C LEU A 155 -24.44 -8.31 21.16
N GLY A 156 -25.29 -8.27 20.13
CA GLY A 156 -26.73 -8.03 20.26
C GLY A 156 -27.09 -6.58 20.55
N ILE A 157 -26.31 -5.63 20.03
CA ILE A 157 -26.54 -4.18 20.16
C ILE A 157 -26.87 -3.56 18.80
N ARG A 158 -27.32 -2.30 18.80
CA ARG A 158 -27.58 -1.55 17.56
C ARG A 158 -26.27 -1.35 16.78
N ASP A 159 -26.26 -1.71 15.50
CA ASP A 159 -25.09 -1.55 14.61
C ASP A 159 -24.54 -0.12 14.63
N THR A 160 -25.40 0.89 14.58
CA THR A 160 -25.01 2.31 14.68
C THR A 160 -24.14 2.64 15.90
N LEU A 161 -24.36 1.94 17.02
CA LEU A 161 -23.60 2.16 18.24
C LEU A 161 -22.26 1.41 18.23
N LEU A 162 -22.24 0.16 17.75
CA LEU A 162 -21.00 -0.60 17.55
C LEU A 162 -20.10 0.11 16.53
N ASN A 163 -20.66 0.57 15.42
CA ASN A 163 -19.94 1.33 14.38
C ASN A 163 -19.27 2.56 14.97
N LYS A 164 -20.02 3.34 15.77
CA LYS A 164 -19.46 4.49 16.48
C LYS A 164 -18.26 4.10 17.37
N TRP A 165 -18.32 2.99 18.10
CA TRP A 165 -17.21 2.55 18.93
C TRP A 165 -16.01 2.09 18.10
N ALA A 166 -16.25 1.36 17.01
CA ALA A 166 -15.25 0.84 16.09
C ALA A 166 -14.56 1.97 15.31
N GLU A 167 -15.31 2.90 14.72
CA GLU A 167 -14.79 4.07 13.99
C GLU A 167 -13.92 4.96 14.88
N ASN A 168 -14.32 5.16 16.15
CA ASN A 168 -13.50 5.88 17.12
C ASN A 168 -12.16 5.18 17.43
N ALA A 169 -12.07 3.87 17.20
CA ALA A 169 -10.84 3.08 17.28
C ALA A 169 -10.10 2.95 15.93
N GLY A 170 -10.63 3.58 14.87
CA GLY A 170 -10.04 3.60 13.53
C GLY A 170 -10.45 2.44 12.62
N VAL A 171 -11.47 1.65 13.00
CA VAL A 171 -11.99 0.54 12.20
C VAL A 171 -12.84 1.06 11.05
N LEU A 172 -12.73 0.44 9.86
CA LEU A 172 -13.62 0.70 8.74
C LEU A 172 -14.96 -0.03 8.95
N THR A 173 -16.06 0.71 8.93
CA THR A 173 -17.43 0.20 9.06
C THR A 173 -18.25 0.36 7.79
N GLU A 174 -17.82 1.26 6.89
CA GLU A 174 -18.46 1.51 5.60
C GLU A 174 -17.96 0.52 4.53
N PRO A 175 -18.84 0.07 3.61
CA PRO A 175 -18.41 -0.75 2.49
C PRO A 175 -17.42 -0.04 1.56
N THR A 176 -16.34 -0.72 1.17
CA THR A 176 -15.42 -0.26 0.11
C THR A 176 -15.82 -0.74 -1.28
N MET A 177 -16.50 -1.89 -1.37
CA MET A 177 -16.87 -2.56 -2.62
C MET A 177 -18.39 -2.76 -2.72
N PRO A 178 -18.93 -2.93 -3.94
CA PRO A 178 -20.24 -3.52 -4.16
C PRO A 178 -20.37 -4.94 -3.58
N ALA A 179 -21.60 -5.42 -3.47
CA ALA A 179 -21.85 -6.83 -3.16
C ALA A 179 -21.28 -7.75 -4.26
N PRO A 180 -20.77 -8.94 -3.90
CA PRO A 180 -20.34 -9.92 -4.89
C PRO A 180 -21.51 -10.48 -5.72
N ASP A 181 -21.17 -11.18 -6.80
CA ASP A 181 -22.12 -11.98 -7.57
C ASP A 181 -22.68 -13.18 -6.77
N ASP A 182 -23.57 -13.94 -7.39
CA ASP A 182 -24.22 -15.12 -6.78
C ASP A 182 -23.25 -16.26 -6.44
N LYS A 183 -22.00 -16.18 -6.91
CA LYS A 183 -20.93 -17.13 -6.61
C LYS A 183 -19.95 -16.59 -5.56
N GLY A 184 -20.19 -15.41 -5.00
CA GLY A 184 -19.30 -14.77 -4.03
C GLY A 184 -18.08 -14.10 -4.65
N LEU A 185 -18.11 -13.76 -5.94
CA LEU A 185 -17.02 -13.13 -6.66
C LEU A 185 -17.35 -11.66 -6.99
N PHE A 186 -16.39 -10.77 -6.79
CA PHE A 186 -16.43 -9.40 -7.32
C PHE A 186 -15.22 -9.20 -8.23
N ILE A 187 -15.48 -8.73 -9.46
CA ILE A 187 -14.44 -8.43 -10.44
C ILE A 187 -14.54 -6.96 -10.82
N GLN A 188 -13.46 -6.22 -10.66
CA GLN A 188 -13.34 -4.84 -11.10
C GLN A 188 -12.35 -4.73 -12.27
N PRO A 189 -12.82 -4.65 -13.53
CA PRO A 189 -11.93 -4.43 -14.66
C PRO A 189 -11.44 -2.98 -14.72
N LEU A 190 -10.16 -2.83 -15.04
CA LEU A 190 -9.53 -1.61 -15.54
C LEU A 190 -9.19 -1.81 -17.03
N ILE A 191 -8.41 -0.90 -17.61
CA ILE A 191 -8.06 -0.96 -19.05
C ILE A 191 -7.10 -2.13 -19.32
N GLU A 192 -6.04 -2.29 -18.52
CA GLU A 192 -4.99 -3.30 -18.72
C GLU A 192 -4.84 -4.26 -17.52
N SER A 193 -5.82 -4.28 -16.62
CA SER A 193 -5.83 -5.16 -15.46
C SER A 193 -7.25 -5.42 -14.97
N ALA A 194 -7.41 -6.37 -14.05
CA ALA A 194 -8.65 -6.55 -13.31
C ALA A 194 -8.35 -7.04 -11.90
N SER A 195 -9.02 -6.45 -10.91
CA SER A 195 -9.02 -6.94 -9.54
C SER A 195 -10.04 -8.05 -9.37
N ILE A 196 -9.65 -9.14 -8.70
CA ILE A 196 -10.50 -10.28 -8.41
C ILE A 196 -10.60 -10.42 -6.89
N SER A 197 -11.82 -10.39 -6.36
CA SER A 197 -12.11 -10.50 -4.93
C SER A 197 -13.11 -11.61 -4.66
N VAL A 198 -12.82 -12.45 -3.67
CA VAL A 198 -13.64 -13.60 -3.26
C VAL A 198 -14.10 -13.40 -1.82
N PHE A 199 -15.41 -13.47 -1.64
CA PHE A 199 -16.10 -13.31 -0.36
C PHE A 199 -16.42 -14.67 0.27
N ASP A 200 -16.91 -14.64 1.51
CA ASP A 200 -17.29 -15.82 2.29
C ASP A 200 -16.13 -16.81 2.48
N VAL A 201 -14.95 -16.25 2.74
CA VAL A 201 -13.69 -16.98 2.97
C VAL A 201 -13.10 -16.61 4.32
N THR A 202 -12.21 -17.45 4.80
CA THR A 202 -11.48 -17.27 6.07
C THR A 202 -9.99 -17.08 5.80
N ALA A 203 -9.26 -16.56 6.79
CA ALA A 203 -7.81 -16.29 6.67
C ALA A 203 -6.95 -17.53 6.37
N ASP A 204 -7.44 -18.73 6.66
CA ASP A 204 -6.79 -20.02 6.38
C ASP A 204 -7.18 -20.62 5.01
N THR A 205 -8.05 -19.93 4.25
CA THR A 205 -8.39 -20.31 2.88
C THR A 205 -7.31 -19.82 1.92
N ARG A 206 -6.78 -20.70 1.06
CA ARG A 206 -5.91 -20.34 -0.07
C ARG A 206 -6.71 -20.28 -1.36
N ALA A 207 -6.43 -19.30 -2.21
CA ALA A 207 -7.06 -19.14 -3.52
C ALA A 207 -6.03 -19.08 -4.65
N GLU A 208 -6.03 -20.09 -5.52
CA GLU A 208 -5.29 -20.05 -6.78
C GLU A 208 -6.12 -19.30 -7.83
N LEU A 209 -5.47 -18.44 -8.61
CA LEU A 209 -6.11 -17.68 -9.67
C LEU A 209 -5.57 -18.08 -11.04
N LEU A 210 -6.47 -18.45 -11.93
CA LEU A 210 -6.20 -18.72 -13.33
C LEU A 210 -7.02 -17.78 -14.22
N TYR A 211 -6.46 -17.42 -15.37
CA TYR A 211 -7.13 -16.60 -16.36
C TYR A 211 -6.76 -17.04 -17.77
N ARG A 212 -7.62 -16.71 -18.74
CA ARG A 212 -7.32 -16.83 -20.17
C ARG A 212 -8.18 -15.86 -20.94
N ARG A 213 -7.71 -15.45 -22.12
CA ARG A 213 -8.58 -14.75 -23.08
C ARG A 213 -9.76 -15.66 -23.40
N SER A 214 -10.98 -15.13 -23.40
CA SER A 214 -12.17 -15.94 -23.65
C SER A 214 -12.08 -16.63 -25.01
N GLY A 215 -12.33 -17.94 -25.02
CA GLY A 215 -12.19 -18.80 -26.20
C GLY A 215 -10.79 -19.37 -26.42
N ALA A 216 -9.76 -18.94 -25.67
CA ALA A 216 -8.46 -19.60 -25.67
C ALA A 216 -8.55 -20.96 -24.93
N GLU A 217 -7.77 -21.94 -25.37
CA GLU A 217 -7.76 -23.27 -24.74
C GLU A 217 -6.97 -23.27 -23.42
N GLN A 218 -5.81 -22.61 -23.41
CA GLN A 218 -4.85 -22.69 -22.31
C GLN A 218 -5.13 -21.66 -21.21
N TRP A 219 -5.22 -22.17 -19.98
CA TRP A 219 -5.23 -21.35 -18.76
C TRP A 219 -3.83 -20.87 -18.42
N GLN A 220 -3.71 -19.61 -18.03
CA GLN A 220 -2.51 -19.02 -17.45
C GLN A 220 -2.72 -18.88 -15.94
N GLN A 221 -1.68 -19.19 -15.17
CA GLN A 221 -1.66 -18.96 -13.74
C GLN A 221 -1.38 -17.47 -13.49
N ALA A 222 -2.14 -16.84 -12.59
CA ALA A 222 -1.83 -15.55 -12.00
C ALA A 222 -1.19 -15.74 -10.61
N ARG A 223 -0.81 -14.65 -9.94
CA ARG A 223 -0.44 -14.75 -8.52
C ARG A 223 -1.67 -15.18 -7.73
N ASP A 224 -1.47 -16.05 -6.74
CA ASP A 224 -2.52 -16.40 -5.77
C ASP A 224 -3.10 -15.14 -5.11
N LEU A 225 -4.39 -15.18 -4.77
CA LEU A 225 -5.05 -14.07 -4.07
C LEU A 225 -4.52 -13.99 -2.63
N SER A 226 -4.42 -12.77 -2.09
CA SER A 226 -3.99 -12.50 -0.72
C SER A 226 -5.20 -12.23 0.18
N PHE A 227 -5.13 -12.72 1.42
CA PHE A 227 -6.17 -12.42 2.40
C PHE A 227 -6.07 -10.96 2.85
N GLU A 228 -7.19 -10.26 2.74
CA GLU A 228 -7.37 -8.86 3.12
C GLU A 228 -8.29 -8.84 4.35
N PRO A 229 -7.75 -8.52 5.54
CA PRO A 229 -8.46 -8.74 6.79
C PRO A 229 -9.59 -7.74 7.05
N VAL A 230 -9.57 -6.52 6.49
CA VAL A 230 -10.61 -5.50 6.75
C VAL A 230 -11.96 -5.99 6.26
N ASN A 231 -12.05 -6.44 5.02
CA ASN A 231 -13.29 -6.93 4.42
C ASN A 231 -13.45 -8.44 4.59
N GLY A 232 -12.42 -9.15 5.06
CA GLY A 232 -12.46 -10.61 5.22
C GLY A 232 -12.53 -11.35 3.88
N ILE A 233 -11.77 -10.90 2.89
CA ILE A 233 -11.82 -11.41 1.52
C ILE A 233 -10.45 -11.96 1.08
N LEU A 234 -10.44 -12.76 0.01
CA LEU A 234 -9.23 -13.06 -0.76
C LEU A 234 -9.23 -12.18 -2.01
N THR A 235 -8.19 -11.40 -2.23
CA THR A 235 -8.14 -10.45 -3.35
C THR A 235 -6.76 -10.28 -3.99
N GLY A 236 -6.74 -9.86 -5.24
CA GLY A 236 -5.52 -9.58 -6.00
C GLY A 236 -5.81 -9.30 -7.48
N PRO A 237 -4.85 -8.69 -8.20
CA PRO A 237 -5.04 -8.33 -9.60
C PRO A 237 -4.53 -9.41 -10.56
N VAL A 238 -5.13 -9.44 -11.75
CA VAL A 238 -4.47 -9.89 -12.98
C VAL A 238 -4.02 -8.65 -13.75
N VAL A 239 -2.75 -8.57 -14.09
CA VAL A 239 -2.12 -7.42 -14.74
C VAL A 239 -1.72 -7.70 -16.18
N TYR A 240 -1.50 -6.63 -16.94
CA TYR A 240 -1.06 -6.66 -18.34
C TYR A 240 -2.02 -7.43 -19.28
N LEU A 241 -3.30 -7.15 -19.12
CA LEU A 241 -4.36 -7.60 -20.00
C LEU A 241 -4.49 -6.67 -21.21
N GLU A 242 -5.08 -7.15 -22.30
CA GLU A 242 -5.44 -6.32 -23.44
C GLU A 242 -6.71 -5.51 -23.13
N ALA A 243 -6.77 -4.26 -23.56
CA ALA A 243 -7.96 -3.41 -23.42
C ALA A 243 -9.16 -3.96 -24.21
N GLY A 244 -10.37 -3.68 -23.74
CA GLY A 244 -11.63 -4.06 -24.41
C GLY A 244 -11.78 -5.55 -24.71
N THR A 245 -11.10 -6.41 -23.95
CA THR A 245 -10.95 -7.83 -24.25
C THR A 245 -11.62 -8.69 -23.19
N ALA A 246 -12.35 -9.70 -23.64
CA ALA A 246 -13.02 -10.66 -22.76
C ALA A 246 -12.03 -11.70 -22.24
N TYR A 247 -12.11 -11.98 -20.94
CA TYR A 247 -11.33 -13.00 -20.23
C TYR A 247 -12.24 -13.91 -19.41
N ASP A 248 -11.93 -15.20 -19.42
CA ASP A 248 -12.47 -16.15 -18.46
C ASP A 248 -11.49 -16.24 -17.27
N VAL A 249 -12.01 -16.27 -16.05
CA VAL A 249 -11.25 -16.48 -14.81
C VAL A 249 -11.74 -17.71 -14.08
N LYS A 250 -10.81 -18.36 -13.39
CA LYS A 250 -11.09 -19.44 -12.48
C LYS A 250 -10.35 -19.23 -11.17
N VAL A 251 -11.09 -19.30 -10.07
CA VAL A 251 -10.55 -19.33 -8.72
C VAL A 251 -10.71 -20.73 -8.14
N VAL A 252 -9.62 -21.31 -7.64
CA VAL A 252 -9.62 -22.61 -6.96
C VAL A 252 -9.36 -22.38 -5.48
N LEU A 253 -10.37 -22.66 -4.64
CA LEU A 253 -10.34 -22.44 -3.20
C LEU A 253 -9.97 -23.73 -2.46
N HIS A 254 -9.01 -23.59 -1.55
CA HIS A 254 -8.54 -24.63 -0.65
C HIS A 254 -8.73 -24.16 0.79
N ALA A 255 -9.83 -24.58 1.43
CA ALA A 255 -10.09 -24.34 2.84
C ALA A 255 -9.83 -25.62 3.67
N PRO A 256 -9.31 -25.50 4.90
CA PRO A 256 -9.04 -26.67 5.73
C PRO A 256 -10.31 -27.51 5.98
N GLN A 257 -10.19 -28.82 5.79
CA GLN A 257 -11.26 -29.79 6.05
C GLN A 257 -12.54 -29.58 5.22
N GLN A 258 -12.47 -28.78 4.16
CA GLN A 258 -13.54 -28.56 3.20
C GLN A 258 -13.14 -29.12 1.81
N PRO A 259 -14.11 -29.51 0.97
CA PRO A 259 -13.82 -29.87 -0.41
C PRO A 259 -13.29 -28.67 -1.20
N VAL A 260 -12.43 -28.93 -2.19
CA VAL A 260 -11.97 -27.90 -3.13
C VAL A 260 -13.17 -27.32 -3.87
N ARG A 261 -13.28 -26.00 -3.92
CA ARG A 261 -14.33 -25.27 -4.63
C ARG A 261 -13.72 -24.52 -5.80
N GLU A 262 -14.30 -24.66 -6.97
CA GLU A 262 -13.92 -23.90 -8.17
C GLU A 262 -15.02 -22.88 -8.49
N ILE A 263 -14.59 -21.65 -8.78
CA ILE A 263 -15.48 -20.56 -9.19
C ILE A 263 -14.98 -20.07 -10.54
N GLU A 264 -15.83 -20.18 -11.57
CA GLU A 264 -15.55 -19.61 -12.89
C GLU A 264 -16.47 -18.42 -13.17
N SER A 265 -15.88 -17.38 -13.75
CA SER A 265 -16.60 -16.19 -14.22
C SER A 265 -15.95 -15.62 -15.48
N ARG A 266 -16.61 -14.65 -16.10
CA ARG A 266 -16.13 -13.94 -17.27
C ARG A 266 -16.26 -12.44 -17.03
N PHE A 267 -15.25 -11.70 -17.47
CA PHE A 267 -15.29 -10.24 -17.48
C PHE A 267 -14.69 -9.70 -18.78
N THR A 268 -14.87 -8.41 -19.02
CA THR A 268 -14.22 -7.68 -20.12
C THR A 268 -13.45 -6.52 -19.54
N THR A 269 -12.19 -6.36 -19.91
CA THR A 269 -11.41 -5.16 -19.57
C THR A 269 -12.06 -3.91 -20.17
N ARG A 270 -11.83 -2.76 -19.56
CA ARG A 270 -12.32 -1.49 -20.12
C ARG A 270 -11.67 -1.24 -21.48
N ALA A 271 -12.42 -0.61 -22.39
CA ALA A 271 -11.86 -0.15 -23.65
C ALA A 271 -10.76 0.89 -23.41
N ASP A 272 -9.83 1.04 -24.36
CA ASP A 272 -8.73 2.01 -24.28
C ASP A 272 -9.18 3.46 -24.45
N LYS A 273 -10.47 3.67 -24.78
CA LYS A 273 -11.16 4.95 -24.97
C LYS A 273 -12.64 4.76 -24.63
N PRO A 274 -13.37 5.78 -24.14
CA PRO A 274 -14.80 5.66 -23.93
C PRO A 274 -15.57 5.77 -25.25
N VAL A 275 -16.82 5.29 -25.26
CA VAL A 275 -17.76 5.58 -26.36
C VAL A 275 -18.14 7.05 -26.28
N ILE A 276 -18.10 7.76 -27.41
CA ILE A 276 -18.49 9.17 -27.51
C ILE A 276 -19.88 9.26 -28.13
N ASP A 277 -20.75 10.09 -27.54
CA ASP A 277 -22.03 10.45 -28.15
C ASP A 277 -21.75 11.42 -29.31
N PRO A 278 -22.05 11.05 -30.57
CA PRO A 278 -21.77 11.89 -31.73
C PRO A 278 -22.52 13.22 -31.72
N ASP A 279 -23.64 13.31 -30.99
CA ASP A 279 -24.43 14.54 -30.86
C ASP A 279 -23.93 15.46 -29.73
N LYS A 280 -22.99 14.97 -28.91
CA LYS A 280 -22.39 15.71 -27.77
C LYS A 280 -20.88 15.88 -27.93
N VAL A 281 -20.46 16.31 -29.12
CA VAL A 281 -19.07 16.71 -29.39
C VAL A 281 -19.00 18.24 -29.46
N TYR A 282 -18.36 18.83 -28.45
CA TYR A 282 -18.22 20.27 -28.31
C TYR A 282 -16.78 20.68 -28.63
N LYS A 283 -16.58 21.55 -29.62
CA LYS A 283 -15.30 22.22 -29.78
C LYS A 283 -15.15 23.27 -28.70
N LEU A 284 -13.95 23.39 -28.14
CA LEU A 284 -13.69 24.35 -27.09
C LEU A 284 -13.98 25.78 -27.54
N SER A 285 -13.56 26.19 -28.74
CA SER A 285 -13.87 27.52 -29.32
C SER A 285 -15.36 27.85 -29.40
N ASP A 286 -16.22 26.85 -29.55
CA ASP A 286 -17.66 27.04 -29.66
C ASP A 286 -18.30 27.33 -28.30
N ILE A 287 -17.82 26.69 -27.23
CA ILE A 287 -18.40 26.77 -25.88
C ILE A 287 -17.66 27.72 -24.93
N TYR A 288 -16.37 27.94 -25.14
CA TYR A 288 -15.55 28.81 -24.29
C TYR A 288 -15.72 30.28 -24.68
N LYS A 289 -15.97 31.15 -23.69
CA LYS A 289 -16.24 32.59 -23.88
C LYS A 289 -15.38 33.50 -23.00
N GLY A 290 -14.29 32.97 -22.42
CA GLY A 290 -13.47 33.65 -21.41
C GLY A 290 -13.86 33.27 -19.98
N GLY A 291 -12.95 33.50 -19.03
CA GLY A 291 -13.13 33.14 -17.63
C GLY A 291 -13.05 31.62 -17.39
N MET A 292 -13.73 31.14 -16.36
CA MET A 292 -13.89 29.70 -16.08
C MET A 292 -14.83 29.02 -17.10
N LEU A 293 -14.44 27.84 -17.59
CA LEU A 293 -15.34 26.91 -18.30
C LEU A 293 -16.17 26.11 -17.30
N ASP A 294 -17.44 26.44 -17.17
CA ASP A 294 -18.38 25.77 -16.25
C ASP A 294 -19.30 24.79 -17.02
N LEU A 295 -19.00 23.50 -16.96
CA LEU A 295 -19.80 22.49 -17.68
C LEU A 295 -21.17 22.27 -17.05
N GLU A 296 -21.30 22.43 -15.73
CA GLU A 296 -22.57 22.31 -15.02
C GLU A 296 -23.54 23.42 -15.46
N ALA A 297 -23.05 24.67 -15.49
CA ALA A 297 -23.83 25.81 -15.96
C ALA A 297 -24.20 25.71 -17.45
N LEU A 298 -23.34 25.09 -18.26
CA LEU A 298 -23.62 24.84 -19.69
C LEU A 298 -24.55 23.64 -19.94
N GLY A 299 -24.86 22.84 -18.91
CA GLY A 299 -25.65 21.60 -19.05
C GLY A 299 -24.97 20.56 -19.93
N ILE A 300 -23.63 20.53 -19.95
CA ILE A 300 -22.85 19.57 -20.72
C ILE A 300 -22.59 18.33 -19.86
N GLU A 301 -23.34 17.28 -20.15
CA GLU A 301 -23.23 15.96 -19.51
C GLU A 301 -23.32 14.85 -20.53
N GLY A 302 -22.62 13.73 -20.29
CA GLY A 302 -22.73 12.52 -21.11
C GLY A 302 -23.73 11.52 -20.54
N SER A 303 -23.59 10.27 -20.96
CA SER A 303 -24.27 9.13 -20.35
C SER A 303 -23.41 7.88 -20.46
N LYS A 304 -23.81 6.80 -19.78
CA LYS A 304 -23.20 5.47 -19.92
C LYS A 304 -23.13 4.96 -21.37
N ASP A 305 -24.04 5.43 -22.23
CA ASP A 305 -24.14 5.00 -23.63
C ASP A 305 -23.28 5.88 -24.56
N GLY A 306 -22.78 7.01 -24.08
CA GLY A 306 -21.90 7.91 -24.82
C GLY A 306 -21.48 9.13 -24.00
N TYR A 307 -20.17 9.35 -23.89
CA TYR A 307 -19.58 10.48 -23.17
C TYR A 307 -19.78 11.77 -23.97
N ALA A 308 -19.97 12.89 -23.26
CA ALA A 308 -19.85 14.22 -23.86
C ALA A 308 -18.36 14.55 -24.06
N LYS A 309 -17.97 14.80 -25.31
CA LYS A 309 -16.58 15.12 -25.66
C LYS A 309 -16.38 16.62 -25.76
N ILE A 310 -15.44 17.17 -25.01
CA ILE A 310 -14.92 18.52 -25.16
C ILE A 310 -13.54 18.42 -25.79
N VAL A 311 -13.37 18.97 -26.99
CA VAL A 311 -12.12 18.89 -27.74
C VAL A 311 -11.55 20.28 -27.99
N GLY A 312 -10.28 20.47 -27.62
CA GLY A 312 -9.58 21.73 -27.86
C GLY A 312 -9.08 21.87 -29.29
N ASP A 313 -8.72 23.11 -29.64
CA ASP A 313 -8.20 23.50 -30.94
C ASP A 313 -6.99 24.42 -30.79
N ALA A 314 -6.15 24.49 -31.82
CA ALA A 314 -4.82 25.13 -31.77
C ALA A 314 -4.82 26.65 -31.51
N GLY A 315 -5.99 27.27 -31.33
CA GLY A 315 -6.13 28.71 -31.06
C GLY A 315 -6.90 29.05 -29.78
N THR A 316 -7.42 28.05 -29.06
CA THR A 316 -8.25 28.29 -27.87
C THR A 316 -7.55 27.78 -26.62
N VAL A 317 -7.09 28.71 -25.78
CA VAL A 317 -6.51 28.44 -24.47
C VAL A 317 -7.50 28.88 -23.40
N ILE A 318 -7.77 28.01 -22.42
CA ILE A 318 -8.56 28.38 -21.25
C ILE A 318 -7.68 29.22 -20.33
N THR A 319 -8.10 30.46 -20.12
CA THR A 319 -7.43 31.52 -19.39
C THR A 319 -8.44 32.13 -18.42
N PRO A 320 -8.61 31.53 -17.24
CA PRO A 320 -9.60 31.97 -16.27
C PRO A 320 -9.26 33.35 -15.70
N ASP A 321 -10.26 34.07 -15.20
CA ASP A 321 -10.04 35.36 -14.55
C ASP A 321 -9.29 35.19 -13.22
N ASP A 322 -8.62 36.24 -12.73
CA ASP A 322 -7.85 36.17 -11.47
C ASP A 322 -8.68 35.72 -10.25
N SER A 323 -10.00 35.95 -10.27
CA SER A 323 -10.93 35.53 -9.23
C SER A 323 -11.42 34.08 -9.36
N ASP A 324 -11.30 33.50 -10.55
CA ASP A 324 -11.82 32.17 -10.84
C ASP A 324 -10.96 31.12 -10.16
N LYS A 325 -11.59 30.35 -9.27
CA LYS A 325 -10.90 29.29 -8.55
C LYS A 325 -10.41 28.20 -9.48
N TYR A 326 -11.15 27.95 -10.56
CA TYR A 326 -10.91 26.85 -11.48
C TYR A 326 -10.82 27.32 -12.92
N ALA A 327 -10.04 26.64 -13.77
CA ALA A 327 -10.12 26.86 -15.22
C ALA A 327 -11.30 26.10 -15.82
N ILE A 328 -11.50 24.86 -15.38
CA ILE A 328 -12.64 24.02 -15.73
C ILE A 328 -13.33 23.56 -14.43
N PHE A 329 -14.64 23.78 -14.35
CA PHE A 329 -15.50 23.23 -13.33
C PHE A 329 -16.49 22.23 -13.94
N THR A 330 -16.50 21.00 -13.44
CA THR A 330 -17.41 19.95 -13.93
C THR A 330 -18.64 19.75 -13.06
N GLY A 331 -18.75 20.40 -11.90
CA GLY A 331 -19.80 20.07 -10.93
C GLY A 331 -19.73 18.61 -10.49
N ASP A 332 -20.90 17.97 -10.40
CA ASP A 332 -21.06 16.52 -10.21
C ASP A 332 -21.33 15.76 -11.53
N ASN A 333 -21.13 16.41 -12.69
CA ASN A 333 -21.33 15.77 -13.99
C ASN A 333 -20.44 14.54 -14.18
N SER A 334 -21.01 13.54 -14.85
CA SER A 334 -20.36 12.28 -15.20
C SER A 334 -20.34 12.04 -16.71
N TYR A 335 -19.56 11.06 -17.16
CA TYR A 335 -19.43 10.69 -18.58
C TYR A 335 -18.87 11.84 -19.44
N ILE A 336 -17.78 12.43 -18.98
CA ILE A 336 -17.12 13.57 -19.63
C ILE A 336 -15.76 13.14 -20.19
N TYR A 337 -15.47 13.51 -21.43
CA TYR A 337 -14.19 13.23 -22.09
C TYR A 337 -13.56 14.51 -22.62
N PHE A 338 -12.43 14.91 -22.03
CA PHE A 338 -11.61 16.03 -22.49
C PHE A 338 -10.49 15.52 -23.39
N GLU A 339 -10.25 16.19 -24.51
CA GLU A 339 -9.15 15.90 -25.42
C GLU A 339 -8.48 17.18 -25.92
N ASN A 340 -7.15 17.22 -25.90
CA ASN A 340 -6.36 18.29 -26.53
C ASN A 340 -6.69 19.70 -25.98
N ILE A 341 -6.90 19.83 -24.66
CA ILE A 341 -7.19 21.11 -24.00
C ILE A 341 -5.89 21.72 -23.48
N THR A 342 -5.68 23.02 -23.77
CA THR A 342 -4.61 23.82 -23.17
C THR A 342 -5.19 24.76 -22.12
N ILE A 343 -4.62 24.72 -20.91
CA ILE A 343 -4.98 25.58 -19.79
C ILE A 343 -3.76 26.40 -19.37
N GLU A 344 -3.94 27.72 -19.29
CA GLU A 344 -2.96 28.64 -18.74
C GLU A 344 -3.61 29.45 -17.62
N GLY A 345 -3.39 29.01 -16.39
CA GLY A 345 -3.92 29.71 -15.21
C GLY A 345 -5.08 29.00 -14.53
N ALA A 346 -5.19 29.24 -13.23
CA ALA A 346 -6.37 29.12 -12.38
C ALA A 346 -5.96 29.63 -11.00
N ARG A 347 -6.87 30.22 -10.22
CA ARG A 347 -6.49 30.66 -8.88
C ARG A 347 -6.22 29.48 -7.92
N VAL A 348 -6.84 28.31 -8.09
CA VAL A 348 -6.67 27.17 -7.16
C VAL A 348 -6.39 25.85 -7.90
N HIS A 349 -7.34 25.38 -8.72
CA HIS A 349 -7.20 24.12 -9.46
C HIS A 349 -7.38 24.35 -10.95
N ALA A 350 -6.66 23.64 -11.83
CA ALA A 350 -6.97 23.79 -13.25
C ALA A 350 -8.30 23.10 -13.60
N ILE A 351 -8.45 21.81 -13.27
CA ILE A 351 -9.68 21.03 -13.49
C ILE A 351 -10.22 20.56 -12.14
N TYR A 352 -11.46 20.93 -11.83
CA TYR A 352 -12.12 20.56 -10.57
C TYR A 352 -13.55 20.03 -10.77
N GLY A 353 -13.90 19.03 -9.95
CA GLY A 353 -15.25 18.52 -9.80
C GLY A 353 -15.46 17.84 -8.44
N GLU A 354 -16.70 17.54 -8.08
CA GLU A 354 -17.03 16.86 -6.83
C GLU A 354 -18.12 15.82 -7.07
N LYS A 355 -17.92 14.58 -6.62
CA LYS A 355 -18.88 13.45 -6.76
C LYS A 355 -19.20 13.02 -8.20
N GLY A 356 -18.56 13.60 -9.21
CA GLY A 356 -18.62 13.06 -10.57
C GLY A 356 -17.92 11.70 -10.68
N HIS A 357 -18.28 10.92 -11.70
CA HIS A 357 -17.63 9.68 -12.08
C HIS A 357 -17.57 9.54 -13.61
N ASP A 358 -16.84 8.55 -14.12
CA ASP A 358 -16.71 8.35 -15.57
C ASP A 358 -16.14 9.61 -16.27
N ILE A 359 -14.97 10.06 -15.81
CA ILE A 359 -14.31 11.26 -16.32
C ILE A 359 -13.00 10.87 -16.97
N TRP A 360 -12.73 11.42 -18.15
CA TRP A 360 -11.53 11.13 -18.91
C TRP A 360 -10.85 12.42 -19.35
N ILE A 361 -9.57 12.56 -19.04
CA ILE A 361 -8.73 13.71 -19.39
C ILE A 361 -7.57 13.16 -20.23
N ASN A 362 -7.57 13.50 -21.52
CA ASN A 362 -6.59 12.97 -22.46
C ASN A 362 -5.87 14.11 -23.19
N GLN A 363 -4.55 13.98 -23.37
CA GLN A 363 -3.74 14.90 -24.19
C GLN A 363 -3.91 16.38 -23.80
N CYS A 364 -4.05 16.67 -22.51
CA CYS A 364 -4.17 18.05 -22.03
C CYS A 364 -2.81 18.61 -21.63
N ASP A 365 -2.61 19.90 -21.89
CA ASP A 365 -1.46 20.69 -21.46
C ASP A 365 -1.94 21.70 -20.41
N ILE A 366 -1.41 21.60 -19.19
CA ILE A 366 -1.91 22.34 -18.03
C ILE A 366 -0.76 23.04 -17.33
N SER A 367 -0.83 24.37 -17.28
CA SER A 367 0.16 25.20 -16.60
C SER A 367 -0.46 26.39 -15.86
N GLY A 368 0.34 27.04 -15.01
CA GLY A 368 -0.02 28.30 -14.36
C GLY A 368 -1.12 28.22 -13.31
N TRP A 369 -1.51 27.03 -12.84
CA TRP A 369 -2.54 26.90 -11.79
C TRP A 369 -1.99 27.27 -10.40
N GLY A 370 -2.91 27.57 -9.49
CA GLY A 370 -2.63 27.77 -8.07
C GLY A 370 -2.57 29.24 -7.65
N ARG A 371 -2.59 29.47 -6.34
CA ARG A 371 -2.63 30.82 -5.75
C ARG A 371 -1.28 31.53 -5.94
N ALA A 372 -1.31 32.85 -6.10
CA ALA A 372 -0.10 33.65 -6.16
C ALA A 372 0.66 33.61 -4.82
N PRO A 373 1.97 33.31 -4.79
CA PRO A 373 2.77 33.26 -3.56
C PRO A 373 3.23 34.67 -3.13
N ASN A 374 2.30 35.60 -2.88
CA ASN A 374 2.60 37.01 -2.62
C ASN A 374 3.40 37.24 -1.32
N VAL A 375 3.31 36.32 -0.36
CA VAL A 375 4.00 36.40 0.93
C VAL A 375 4.77 35.10 1.18
N MET A 376 6.05 35.21 1.53
CA MET A 376 6.89 34.08 1.89
C MET A 376 7.27 34.16 3.38
N LYS A 377 6.90 33.14 4.18
CA LYS A 377 7.28 33.06 5.60
C LYS A 377 8.06 31.78 5.83
N LYS A 378 9.36 31.92 6.14
CA LYS A 378 10.28 30.78 6.37
C LYS A 378 10.19 29.76 5.23
N GLY A 379 10.33 30.21 3.98
CA GLY A 379 10.28 29.34 2.79
C GLY A 379 8.88 28.83 2.40
N ILE A 380 7.85 29.05 3.21
CA ILE A 380 6.46 28.65 2.90
C ILE A 380 5.73 29.79 2.20
N ALA A 381 5.00 29.47 1.14
CA ALA A 381 4.21 30.42 0.35
C ALA A 381 2.81 30.66 0.94
N TYR A 382 2.37 31.91 0.86
CA TYR A 382 1.06 32.40 1.32
C TYR A 382 0.50 33.38 0.29
N GLU A 383 -0.81 33.35 0.11
CA GLU A 383 -1.50 34.26 -0.82
C GLU A 383 -1.52 35.71 -0.30
N MET A 384 -1.59 35.87 1.02
CA MET A 384 -1.56 37.17 1.71
C MET A 384 -1.16 36.97 3.18
N GLU A 385 -0.92 38.05 3.91
CA GLU A 385 -0.33 38.03 5.26
C GLU A 385 -1.10 37.14 6.25
N ASP A 386 -2.44 37.20 6.22
CA ASP A 386 -3.31 36.49 7.17
C ASP A 386 -3.85 35.14 6.64
N ALA A 387 -3.38 34.69 5.47
CA ALA A 387 -3.82 33.42 4.90
C ALA A 387 -3.16 32.20 5.56
N GLY A 388 -3.79 31.03 5.40
CA GLY A 388 -3.10 29.76 5.56
C GLY A 388 -2.05 29.55 4.47
N PRO A 389 -1.09 28.64 4.66
CA PRO A 389 -0.14 28.26 3.62
C PRO A 389 -0.83 27.85 2.33
N ILE A 390 -0.24 28.17 1.20
CA ILE A 390 -0.62 27.60 -0.09
C ILE A 390 -0.26 26.12 -0.06
N ASN A 391 -1.28 25.27 -0.17
CA ASN A 391 -1.15 23.82 -0.19
C ASN A 391 -2.36 23.21 -0.88
N TYR A 392 -2.17 22.05 -1.52
CA TYR A 392 -3.20 21.30 -2.24
C TYR A 392 -3.75 22.00 -3.49
N ASP A 393 -3.08 23.03 -4.00
CA ASP A 393 -3.45 23.64 -5.29
C ASP A 393 -3.07 22.66 -6.41
N SER A 394 -4.06 21.95 -6.93
CA SER A 394 -3.86 20.80 -7.82
C SER A 394 -4.21 21.12 -9.25
N ALA A 395 -3.41 20.68 -10.23
CA ALA A 395 -3.79 20.80 -11.63
C ALA A 395 -5.09 20.02 -11.89
N ILE A 396 -5.19 18.79 -11.40
CA ILE A 396 -6.38 17.94 -11.58
C ILE A 396 -6.85 17.42 -10.22
N TYR A 397 -8.05 17.83 -9.81
CA TYR A 397 -8.64 17.39 -8.56
C TYR A 397 -10.14 17.12 -8.66
N PHE A 398 -10.53 15.87 -8.45
CA PHE A 398 -11.93 15.47 -8.28
C PHE A 398 -12.17 14.98 -6.86
N ARG A 399 -13.03 15.70 -6.14
CA ARG A 399 -13.30 15.44 -4.73
C ARG A 399 -14.38 14.38 -4.57
N GLN A 400 -14.09 13.33 -3.81
CA GLN A 400 -15.06 12.26 -3.51
C GLN A 400 -15.67 11.70 -4.80
N SER A 401 -14.82 11.45 -5.78
CA SER A 401 -15.17 10.99 -7.13
C SER A 401 -14.56 9.61 -7.40
N GLY A 402 -14.73 9.07 -8.60
CA GLY A 402 -14.00 7.87 -9.02
C GLY A 402 -14.34 7.47 -10.46
N VAL A 403 -13.77 6.37 -10.95
CA VAL A 403 -13.79 6.04 -12.39
C VAL A 403 -13.24 7.21 -13.23
N ILE A 404 -11.98 7.56 -12.97
CA ILE A 404 -11.31 8.70 -13.63
C ILE A 404 -10.11 8.17 -14.41
N THR A 405 -9.97 8.54 -15.68
CA THR A 405 -8.76 8.28 -16.47
C THR A 405 -8.07 9.61 -16.77
N VAL A 406 -6.81 9.74 -16.37
CA VAL A 406 -5.93 10.86 -16.75
C VAL A 406 -4.78 10.29 -17.57
N GLU A 407 -4.68 10.67 -18.83
CA GLU A 407 -3.65 10.13 -19.70
C GLU A 407 -3.06 11.10 -20.72
N ASN A 408 -1.81 10.81 -21.11
CA ASN A 408 -1.08 11.56 -22.14
C ASN A 408 -1.03 13.08 -21.86
N CYS A 409 -1.19 13.50 -20.61
CA CYS A 409 -1.22 14.91 -20.22
C CYS A 409 0.19 15.40 -19.85
N HIS A 410 0.43 16.69 -20.10
CA HIS A 410 1.58 17.42 -19.61
C HIS A 410 1.13 18.42 -18.56
N VAL A 411 1.66 18.30 -17.34
CA VAL A 411 1.33 19.18 -16.22
C VAL A 411 2.61 19.78 -15.68
N HIS A 412 2.75 21.10 -15.74
CA HIS A 412 3.99 21.80 -15.46
C HIS A 412 3.79 23.26 -15.05
N ASP A 413 4.82 23.88 -14.48
CA ASP A 413 4.85 25.31 -14.16
C ASP A 413 3.63 25.82 -13.34
N PRO A 414 3.41 25.30 -12.11
CA PRO A 414 2.44 25.89 -11.20
C PRO A 414 2.85 27.33 -10.82
N ARG A 415 1.92 28.13 -10.30
CA ARG A 415 2.20 29.51 -9.84
C ARG A 415 3.02 29.55 -8.55
N ALA A 416 2.78 28.62 -7.65
CA ALA A 416 3.42 28.58 -6.34
C ALA A 416 4.51 27.51 -6.26
N ILE A 417 5.55 27.79 -5.49
CA ILE A 417 6.62 26.84 -5.17
C ILE A 417 6.34 26.15 -3.84
N ALA A 418 6.61 24.84 -3.75
CA ALA A 418 6.59 24.14 -2.48
C ALA A 418 7.85 24.40 -1.64
N ASN A 419 7.71 24.52 -0.31
CA ASN A 419 8.88 24.58 0.57
C ASN A 419 9.61 23.22 0.65
N ASP A 420 10.91 23.25 0.96
CA ASP A 420 11.66 22.04 1.31
C ASP A 420 11.52 21.68 2.81
N TRP A 421 11.99 20.49 3.17
CA TRP A 421 11.90 19.94 4.54
C TRP A 421 12.67 20.73 5.64
N SER A 422 13.53 21.72 5.32
CA SER A 422 14.15 22.59 6.34
C SER A 422 13.14 23.54 6.98
N HIS A 423 12.00 23.74 6.32
CA HIS A 423 10.94 24.64 6.73
C HIS A 423 9.71 23.88 7.30
N GLY A 424 9.81 22.56 7.46
CA GLY A 424 8.72 21.67 7.85
C GLY A 424 8.24 20.81 6.68
N HIS A 425 7.15 20.08 6.87
CA HIS A 425 6.51 19.30 5.80
C HIS A 425 6.27 20.21 4.57
N PRO A 426 6.67 19.80 3.35
CA PRO A 426 6.40 20.54 2.14
C PRO A 426 4.92 20.89 2.02
N LYS A 427 4.66 22.14 1.64
CA LYS A 427 3.35 22.69 1.33
C LYS A 427 3.44 23.39 0.00
N GLY A 428 2.55 23.07 -0.92
CA GLY A 428 2.56 23.64 -2.25
C GLY A 428 1.57 22.95 -3.19
N PRO A 429 1.74 23.16 -4.50
CA PRO A 429 0.90 22.55 -5.51
C PRO A 429 1.35 21.13 -5.87
N ASN A 430 0.40 20.34 -6.35
CA ASN A 430 0.59 19.00 -6.93
C ASN A 430 0.00 18.94 -8.34
N ALA A 431 0.36 17.91 -9.13
CA ALA A 431 -0.22 17.69 -10.45
C ALA A 431 -1.58 16.97 -10.36
N PHE A 432 -1.71 16.00 -9.46
CA PHE A 432 -2.95 15.26 -9.26
C PHE A 432 -3.20 15.02 -7.77
N LEU A 433 -4.42 15.30 -7.32
CA LEU A 433 -4.85 15.03 -5.94
C LEU A 433 -5.90 13.91 -5.91
N ALA A 434 -5.52 12.75 -5.42
CA ALA A 434 -6.39 11.58 -5.33
C ALA A 434 -7.34 11.69 -4.13
N HIS A 435 -8.65 11.73 -4.40
CA HIS A 435 -9.69 11.65 -3.37
C HIS A 435 -10.84 10.77 -3.88
N ALA A 436 -10.52 9.51 -4.17
CA ALA A 436 -11.35 8.59 -4.94
C ALA A 436 -12.47 7.92 -4.11
N ASN A 437 -12.96 8.59 -3.07
CA ASN A 437 -14.01 8.08 -2.17
C ASN A 437 -15.39 8.55 -2.63
N HIS A 438 -15.81 8.08 -3.80
CA HIS A 438 -17.17 8.31 -4.27
C HIS A 438 -18.21 7.78 -3.25
N PRO A 439 -19.32 8.50 -2.99
CA PRO A 439 -20.34 8.04 -2.03
C PRO A 439 -20.95 6.68 -2.38
N ASP A 440 -21.20 6.42 -3.66
CA ASP A 440 -21.60 5.12 -4.17
C ASP A 440 -20.40 4.15 -4.25
N PRO A 441 -20.42 3.01 -3.56
CA PRO A 441 -19.38 1.98 -3.63
C PRO A 441 -19.06 1.51 -5.04
N GLN A 442 -20.00 1.55 -5.98
CA GLN A 442 -19.79 1.16 -7.39
C GLN A 442 -18.72 2.01 -8.07
N PHE A 443 -18.61 3.29 -7.71
CA PHE A 443 -17.69 4.23 -8.37
C PHE A 443 -16.45 4.57 -7.55
N LYS A 444 -16.32 4.07 -6.31
CA LYS A 444 -15.10 4.28 -5.50
C LYS A 444 -13.85 3.77 -6.23
N GLY A 445 -12.75 4.49 -6.08
CA GLY A 445 -11.47 4.14 -6.68
C GLY A 445 -11.52 4.22 -8.21
N GLN A 446 -11.01 3.19 -8.89
CA GLN A 446 -11.05 3.07 -10.35
C GLN A 446 -10.39 4.25 -11.07
N VAL A 447 -9.39 4.86 -10.44
CA VAL A 447 -8.61 5.94 -11.02
C VAL A 447 -7.42 5.35 -11.79
N ILE A 448 -7.27 5.76 -13.04
CA ILE A 448 -6.17 5.40 -13.91
C ILE A 448 -5.39 6.67 -14.23
N VAL A 449 -4.12 6.73 -13.83
CA VAL A 449 -3.20 7.81 -14.20
C VAL A 449 -2.08 7.20 -15.04
N ARG A 450 -2.11 7.40 -16.36
CA ARG A 450 -1.17 6.73 -17.27
C ARG A 450 -0.53 7.59 -18.34
N ASN A 451 0.70 7.24 -18.74
CA ASN A 451 1.38 7.87 -19.88
C ASN A 451 1.52 9.41 -19.75
N ASN A 452 1.51 9.94 -18.53
CA ASN A 452 1.59 11.39 -18.31
C ASN A 452 3.02 11.84 -18.07
N HIS A 453 3.27 13.14 -18.31
CA HIS A 453 4.47 13.82 -17.87
C HIS A 453 4.10 14.94 -16.89
N PHE A 454 4.25 14.64 -15.60
CA PHE A 454 3.95 15.59 -14.52
C PHE A 454 5.26 16.03 -13.87
N THR A 455 5.55 17.32 -13.94
CA THR A 455 6.88 17.81 -13.56
C THR A 455 6.83 19.22 -12.98
N GLY A 456 7.62 19.45 -11.93
CA GLY A 456 8.12 20.79 -11.62
C GLY A 456 9.40 21.10 -12.41
N THR A 457 10.17 22.08 -11.95
CA THR A 457 11.54 22.34 -12.41
C THR A 457 12.52 22.21 -11.25
N ALA A 458 13.83 22.28 -11.54
CA ALA A 458 14.87 22.20 -10.52
C ALA A 458 14.70 23.24 -9.40
N ASP A 459 14.22 24.44 -9.76
CA ASP A 459 14.03 25.61 -8.90
C ASP A 459 12.56 25.97 -8.62
N HIS A 460 11.59 25.34 -9.29
CA HIS A 460 10.15 25.54 -9.08
C HIS A 460 9.44 24.18 -8.91
N ARG A 461 9.44 23.67 -7.68
CA ARG A 461 9.05 22.30 -7.37
C ARG A 461 7.64 22.17 -6.81
N LEU A 462 7.01 21.04 -7.11
CA LEU A 462 5.75 20.58 -6.51
C LEU A 462 5.96 20.16 -5.04
N ASN A 463 4.90 20.02 -4.24
CA ASN A 463 5.00 19.36 -2.94
C ASN A 463 5.22 17.86 -3.15
N ASP A 464 4.20 17.20 -3.68
CA ASP A 464 4.15 15.85 -4.20
C ASP A 464 3.76 15.96 -5.67
N VAL A 465 4.20 15.03 -6.53
CA VAL A 465 3.72 15.04 -7.92
C VAL A 465 2.26 14.55 -7.97
N ILE A 466 2.02 13.38 -7.39
CA ILE A 466 0.69 12.80 -7.17
C ILE A 466 0.47 12.68 -5.66
N GLU A 467 -0.49 13.43 -5.12
CA GLU A 467 -0.79 13.51 -3.68
C GLU A 467 -2.07 12.76 -3.33
N GLY A 468 -2.14 12.18 -2.13
CA GLY A 468 -3.31 11.44 -1.62
C GLY A 468 -4.18 12.28 -0.69
N ARG A 469 -5.48 11.95 -0.62
CA ARG A 469 -6.37 12.51 0.40
C ARG A 469 -7.50 11.55 0.79
N LYS A 470 -7.71 11.24 2.08
CA LYS A 470 -6.91 11.56 3.27
C LYS A 470 -6.10 10.34 3.72
N ASN A 471 -4.80 10.50 3.83
CA ASN A 471 -3.78 9.45 4.03
C ASN A 471 -4.07 8.53 5.23
N ALA A 472 -4.69 9.10 6.27
CA ALA A 472 -5.01 8.41 7.51
C ALA A 472 -6.38 7.72 7.52
N GLU A 473 -7.10 7.64 6.41
CA GLU A 473 -8.46 7.09 6.34
C GLU A 473 -8.49 5.80 5.49
N PRO A 474 -9.28 4.77 5.85
CA PRO A 474 -9.40 3.55 5.03
C PRO A 474 -9.98 3.81 3.64
N LEU A 475 -10.71 4.92 3.49
CA LEU A 475 -11.23 5.41 2.22
C LEU A 475 -10.41 6.60 1.69
N GLY A 476 -9.14 6.71 2.09
CA GLY A 476 -8.22 7.73 1.62
C GLY A 476 -7.54 7.42 0.30
N GLY A 477 -7.16 8.47 -0.42
CA GLY A 477 -6.31 8.41 -1.61
C GLY A 477 -7.04 7.79 -2.79
N PHE A 478 -6.43 6.74 -3.35
CA PHE A 478 -6.98 5.98 -4.47
C PHE A 478 -8.04 4.96 -4.05
N VAL A 479 -8.22 4.72 -2.73
CA VAL A 479 -9.20 3.78 -2.14
C VAL A 479 -8.99 2.33 -2.59
N ARG A 480 -9.44 1.99 -3.81
CA ARG A 480 -9.38 0.64 -4.38
C ARG A 480 -9.18 0.63 -5.89
N ASP A 481 -8.78 -0.53 -6.42
CA ASP A 481 -8.85 -0.92 -7.82
C ASP A 481 -8.44 0.20 -8.77
N SER A 482 -7.27 0.79 -8.54
CA SER A 482 -6.75 1.94 -9.29
C SER A 482 -5.37 1.62 -9.84
N ALA A 483 -4.95 2.28 -10.91
CA ALA A 483 -3.68 2.03 -11.57
C ALA A 483 -2.93 3.32 -11.93
N ILE A 484 -1.68 3.42 -11.51
CA ILE A 484 -0.79 4.55 -11.80
C ILE A 484 0.42 3.99 -12.54
N TYR A 485 0.50 4.23 -13.86
CA TYR A 485 1.52 3.58 -14.67
C TYR A 485 2.05 4.31 -15.90
N ASN A 486 3.26 3.96 -16.33
CA ASN A 486 3.91 4.57 -17.50
C ASN A 486 4.05 6.10 -17.43
N ASN A 487 4.04 6.69 -16.23
CA ASN A 487 4.20 8.14 -16.08
C ASN A 487 5.68 8.51 -15.92
N VAL A 488 6.02 9.73 -16.34
CA VAL A 488 7.28 10.40 -16.00
C VAL A 488 6.98 11.45 -14.94
N LEU A 489 7.54 11.27 -13.75
CA LEU A 489 7.24 12.08 -12.56
C LEU A 489 8.52 12.67 -11.99
N ALA A 490 8.59 14.01 -11.91
CA ALA A 490 9.80 14.66 -11.44
C ALA A 490 9.60 15.97 -10.67
N TYR A 491 10.63 16.36 -9.93
CA TYR A 491 10.79 17.67 -9.29
C TYR A 491 9.71 18.02 -8.25
N SER A 492 9.57 17.16 -7.25
CA SER A 492 8.82 17.44 -6.02
C SER A 492 9.76 17.63 -4.82
N ASN A 493 9.29 18.31 -3.77
CA ASN A 493 10.01 18.49 -2.51
C ASN A 493 9.67 17.45 -1.45
N ASP A 494 8.66 16.60 -1.71
CA ASP A 494 8.28 15.44 -0.92
C ASP A 494 8.24 14.17 -1.79
N ASP A 495 7.11 13.50 -1.94
CA ASP A 495 7.00 12.23 -2.66
C ASP A 495 6.71 12.45 -4.15
N ALA A 496 7.05 11.46 -4.99
CA ALA A 496 6.58 11.46 -6.37
C ALA A 496 5.13 10.97 -6.43
N ILE A 497 4.82 9.90 -5.69
CA ILE A 497 3.49 9.33 -5.61
C ILE A 497 3.15 9.04 -4.15
N GLU A 498 2.01 9.53 -3.70
CA GLU A 498 1.41 9.15 -2.44
C GLU A 498 0.10 8.38 -2.71
N VAL A 499 0.08 7.10 -2.31
CA VAL A 499 -1.14 6.27 -2.35
C VAL A 499 -1.69 5.97 -0.96
N ASP A 500 -1.17 6.62 0.08
CA ASP A 500 -1.54 6.43 1.48
C ASP A 500 -3.06 6.39 1.70
N GLY A 501 -3.52 5.49 2.59
CA GLY A 501 -4.95 5.26 2.83
C GLY A 501 -5.38 3.87 2.40
N GLY A 502 -6.49 3.76 1.65
CA GLY A 502 -7.15 2.48 1.37
C GLY A 502 -6.25 1.45 0.69
N GLN A 503 -5.70 1.80 -0.47
CA GLN A 503 -4.74 0.98 -1.23
C GLN A 503 -5.22 -0.43 -1.63
N GLN A 504 -6.53 -0.71 -1.64
CA GLN A 504 -7.03 -2.05 -1.96
C GLN A 504 -6.89 -2.36 -3.45
N ASN A 505 -5.95 -3.23 -3.83
CA ASN A 505 -5.58 -3.48 -5.24
C ASN A 505 -5.21 -2.19 -6.00
N VAL A 506 -4.58 -1.24 -5.33
CA VAL A 506 -3.99 -0.07 -6.03
C VAL A 506 -2.65 -0.48 -6.61
N LEU A 507 -2.49 -0.31 -7.92
CA LEU A 507 -1.34 -0.73 -8.71
C LEU A 507 -0.48 0.49 -9.07
N VAL A 508 0.80 0.45 -8.74
CA VAL A 508 1.78 1.48 -9.12
C VAL A 508 2.90 0.81 -9.89
N TYR A 509 2.96 1.02 -11.22
CA TYR A 509 3.93 0.28 -12.04
C TYR A 509 4.46 1.02 -13.26
N ASN A 510 5.63 0.61 -13.76
CA ASN A 510 6.24 1.20 -14.96
C ASN A 510 6.43 2.73 -14.92
N ASN A 511 6.44 3.36 -13.73
CA ASN A 511 6.68 4.80 -13.64
C ASN A 511 8.18 5.09 -13.62
N ASP A 512 8.56 6.17 -14.30
CA ASP A 512 9.89 6.77 -14.26
C ASP A 512 9.89 7.93 -13.25
N ILE A 513 10.61 7.76 -12.14
CA ILE A 513 10.58 8.67 -10.99
C ILE A 513 11.97 9.21 -10.72
N SER A 514 12.12 10.53 -10.77
CA SER A 514 13.39 11.20 -10.53
C SER A 514 13.27 12.57 -9.87
N HIS A 515 14.36 13.07 -9.28
CA HIS A 515 14.45 14.44 -8.75
C HIS A 515 13.37 14.79 -7.70
N THR A 516 12.84 13.81 -6.97
CA THR A 516 11.92 14.01 -5.84
C THR A 516 12.63 13.73 -4.51
N TYR A 517 12.14 14.24 -3.37
CA TYR A 517 12.76 13.96 -2.07
C TYR A 517 12.66 12.46 -1.73
N SER A 518 11.51 11.88 -2.04
CA SER A 518 11.19 10.47 -1.93
C SER A 518 10.43 9.96 -3.15
N GLY A 519 10.52 8.65 -3.41
CA GLY A 519 9.86 8.03 -4.57
C GLY A 519 8.37 7.82 -4.33
N ILE A 520 8.00 6.68 -3.75
CA ILE A 520 6.60 6.28 -3.55
C ILE A 520 6.31 6.17 -2.05
N SER A 521 5.22 6.77 -1.58
CA SER A 521 4.69 6.57 -0.23
C SER A 521 3.48 5.63 -0.24
N ILE A 522 3.58 4.61 0.62
CA ILE A 522 2.52 3.63 0.94
C ILE A 522 2.25 3.62 2.46
N THR A 523 2.34 4.79 3.10
CA THR A 523 2.42 4.98 4.55
C THR A 523 1.22 5.77 5.11
N PRO A 524 0.13 5.13 5.57
CA PRO A 524 -0.07 3.69 5.78
C PRO A 524 -0.89 3.02 4.69
N VAL A 525 -0.84 1.69 4.69
CA VAL A 525 -1.79 0.80 3.99
C VAL A 525 -2.93 0.46 4.96
N ARG A 526 -4.14 0.95 4.69
CA ARG A 526 -5.30 0.82 5.59
C ARG A 526 -6.22 -0.36 5.27
N VAL A 527 -6.25 -0.78 4.00
CA VAL A 527 -7.04 -1.93 3.54
C VAL A 527 -6.13 -2.87 2.77
N GLY A 528 -5.50 -2.39 1.69
CA GLY A 528 -4.60 -3.21 0.89
C GLY A 528 -5.32 -4.43 0.26
N PRO A 529 -4.57 -5.38 -0.31
CA PRO A 529 -3.14 -5.26 -0.59
C PRO A 529 -2.85 -4.16 -1.64
N GLY A 530 -1.81 -3.36 -1.40
CA GLY A 530 -1.29 -2.39 -2.39
C GLY A 530 -0.12 -2.99 -3.18
N PHE A 531 0.01 -2.68 -4.47
CA PHE A 531 1.03 -3.26 -5.36
C PHE A 531 1.94 -2.19 -5.96
N VAL A 532 3.25 -2.35 -5.78
CA VAL A 532 4.28 -1.48 -6.37
C VAL A 532 5.25 -2.34 -7.17
N PHE A 533 5.24 -2.25 -8.49
CA PHE A 533 6.07 -3.12 -9.31
C PHE A 533 6.64 -2.51 -10.57
N ASN A 534 7.79 -2.99 -11.05
CA ASN A 534 8.36 -2.53 -12.32
C ASN A 534 8.54 -1.01 -12.46
N ASN A 535 8.67 -0.26 -11.35
CA ASN A 535 9.01 1.17 -11.41
C ASN A 535 10.52 1.36 -11.51
N TYR A 536 10.93 2.47 -12.11
CA TYR A 536 12.31 2.95 -12.08
C TYR A 536 12.41 4.18 -11.18
N ILE A 537 13.12 4.05 -10.05
CA ILE A 537 13.30 5.13 -9.09
C ILE A 537 14.78 5.47 -9.03
N HIS A 538 15.13 6.64 -9.54
CA HIS A 538 16.52 7.07 -9.69
C HIS A 538 16.69 8.56 -9.38
N ASP A 539 17.94 9.02 -9.27
CA ASP A 539 18.29 10.46 -9.17
C ASP A 539 17.42 11.30 -8.23
N LEU A 540 17.02 10.72 -7.08
CA LEU A 540 16.24 11.44 -6.08
C LEU A 540 17.00 12.69 -5.59
N GLY A 541 16.26 13.70 -5.13
CA GLY A 541 16.80 14.91 -4.54
C GLY A 541 15.78 16.03 -4.54
N ASP A 542 15.47 16.58 -3.36
CA ASP A 542 14.71 17.83 -3.21
C ASP A 542 15.48 19.05 -3.72
N LEU A 543 14.93 20.26 -3.53
CA LEU A 543 15.57 21.54 -3.88
C LEU A 543 17.01 21.70 -3.34
N ARG A 544 17.38 20.98 -2.28
CA ARG A 544 18.70 21.01 -1.62
C ARG A 544 19.58 19.80 -2.00
N GLY A 545 19.10 18.93 -2.88
CA GLY A 545 19.71 17.64 -3.19
C GLY A 545 19.65 16.63 -2.04
N LYS A 546 18.76 16.80 -1.06
CA LYS A 546 18.52 15.82 0.01
C LYS A 546 17.51 14.78 -0.47
N GLN A 547 17.66 13.57 0.03
CA GLN A 547 16.83 12.41 -0.32
C GLN A 547 16.38 11.74 0.97
N TRP A 548 15.29 11.01 0.99
CA TRP A 548 14.92 10.15 2.12
C TRP A 548 14.88 8.67 1.74
N ALA A 549 13.85 8.25 1.01
CA ALA A 549 13.54 6.86 0.73
C ALA A 549 12.96 6.70 -0.68
N SER A 550 13.34 5.62 -1.38
CA SER A 550 12.71 5.26 -2.64
C SER A 550 11.29 4.76 -2.46
N ILE A 551 11.03 3.91 -1.46
CA ILE A 551 9.67 3.51 -1.07
C ILE A 551 9.52 3.66 0.45
N LYS A 552 8.57 4.49 0.89
CA LYS A 552 8.26 4.77 2.30
C LYS A 552 7.14 3.85 2.78
N MET A 553 7.35 3.17 3.90
CA MET A 553 6.37 2.29 4.55
C MET A 553 6.27 2.57 6.05
N GLY A 554 5.08 2.49 6.63
CA GLY A 554 4.90 2.63 8.07
C GLY A 554 3.43 2.70 8.50
N GLY A 555 3.21 2.79 9.81
CA GLY A 555 1.89 3.03 10.40
C GLY A 555 1.03 1.78 10.63
N LEU A 556 1.55 0.56 10.44
CA LEU A 556 0.79 -0.69 10.60
C LEU A 556 0.09 -0.81 11.96
N LEU A 557 0.68 -0.35 13.06
CA LEU A 557 0.08 -0.49 14.39
C LEU A 557 -0.89 0.65 14.70
N THR A 558 -0.62 1.86 14.21
CA THR A 558 -1.43 3.06 14.50
C THR A 558 -2.55 3.30 13.51
N SER A 559 -2.52 2.61 12.37
CA SER A 559 -3.46 2.70 11.27
C SER A 559 -3.46 1.35 10.54
N PRO A 560 -3.90 0.28 11.23
CA PRO A 560 -3.72 -1.10 10.82
C PRO A 560 -4.56 -1.48 9.60
N LEU A 561 -4.20 -2.66 9.09
CA LEU A 561 -5.01 -3.62 8.31
C LEU A 561 -4.64 -3.85 6.82
N GLY A 562 -3.57 -3.26 6.28
CA GLY A 562 -3.15 -3.55 4.90
C GLY A 562 -1.71 -4.06 4.71
N GLN A 563 -1.55 -5.03 3.80
CA GLN A 563 -0.25 -5.50 3.31
C GLN A 563 0.19 -4.71 2.07
N SER A 564 1.48 -4.44 1.91
CA SER A 564 2.05 -4.00 0.63
C SER A 564 2.81 -5.13 -0.09
N ILE A 565 2.72 -5.16 -1.41
CA ILE A 565 3.41 -6.14 -2.28
C ILE A 565 4.31 -5.38 -3.25
N ILE A 566 5.62 -5.60 -3.18
CA ILE A 566 6.64 -4.82 -3.89
C ILE A 566 7.50 -5.75 -4.76
N LEU A 567 7.38 -5.63 -6.09
CA LEU A 567 7.92 -6.63 -7.04
C LEU A 567 8.72 -6.01 -8.18
N HIS A 568 9.85 -6.57 -8.60
CA HIS A 568 10.51 -6.21 -9.88
C HIS A 568 10.87 -4.73 -10.07
N ASN A 569 10.91 -3.91 -9.03
CA ASN A 569 11.32 -2.51 -9.14
C ASN A 569 12.83 -2.40 -9.33
N LEU A 570 13.26 -1.37 -10.07
CA LEU A 570 14.65 -0.95 -10.20
C LEU A 570 14.87 0.36 -9.45
N ILE A 571 15.70 0.31 -8.41
CA ILE A 571 15.98 1.44 -7.53
C ILE A 571 17.48 1.72 -7.56
N THR A 572 17.86 2.88 -8.09
CA THR A 572 19.27 3.32 -8.22
C THR A 572 19.43 4.71 -7.61
N THR A 573 19.52 4.77 -6.27
CA THR A 573 19.47 6.04 -5.54
C THR A 573 20.66 6.25 -4.61
N LYS A 574 20.90 7.48 -4.15
CA LYS A 574 22.04 7.73 -3.26
C LYS A 574 21.75 7.29 -1.82
N ARG A 575 20.51 7.41 -1.34
CA ARG A 575 20.15 7.17 0.06
C ARG A 575 19.52 5.78 0.29
N ASN A 576 18.31 5.70 0.85
CA ASN A 576 17.70 4.42 1.24
C ASN A 576 16.72 3.96 0.16
N GLY A 577 16.64 2.64 -0.04
CA GLY A 577 15.62 2.00 -0.86
C GLY A 577 14.30 1.86 -0.11
N LEU A 578 14.00 0.65 0.33
CA LEU A 578 12.77 0.26 1.03
C LEU A 578 12.87 0.66 2.51
N THR A 579 12.11 1.66 2.96
CA THR A 579 12.45 2.37 4.21
C THR A 579 11.26 2.60 5.12
N ALA A 580 11.45 2.28 6.40
CA ALA A 580 10.55 2.67 7.48
C ALA A 580 10.41 4.19 7.58
N SER A 581 9.19 4.68 7.43
CA SER A 581 8.76 6.06 7.68
C SER A 581 7.83 6.09 8.89
N ARG A 582 7.83 7.19 9.64
CA ARG A 582 6.96 7.33 10.81
C ARG A 582 5.62 7.88 10.38
N PHE A 583 4.56 7.10 10.60
CA PHE A 583 3.20 7.55 10.55
C PHE A 583 2.60 7.46 11.94
N LYS A 584 2.10 8.59 12.46
CA LYS A 584 1.61 8.66 13.84
C LYS A 584 2.58 8.01 14.86
N ASP A 585 3.88 8.30 14.71
CA ASP A 585 5.02 7.75 15.50
C ASP A 585 5.31 6.25 15.34
N ASP A 586 4.50 5.53 14.58
CA ASP A 586 4.73 4.13 14.25
C ASP A 586 5.39 4.00 12.87
N ASN A 587 6.42 3.17 12.80
CA ASN A 587 7.15 2.85 11.59
C ASN A 587 7.20 1.35 11.31
N THR A 588 6.28 0.60 11.92
CA THR A 588 6.02 -0.81 11.61
C THR A 588 5.26 -0.88 10.29
N PHE A 589 5.55 -1.90 9.48
CA PHE A 589 4.83 -2.16 8.22
C PHE A 589 4.77 -3.66 7.94
N TRP A 590 3.77 -4.06 7.16
CA TRP A 590 3.55 -5.44 6.72
C TRP A 590 3.71 -5.51 5.20
N THR A 591 4.74 -6.20 4.73
CA THR A 591 5.08 -6.18 3.30
C THR A 591 5.56 -7.54 2.79
N GLN A 592 5.31 -7.83 1.52
CA GLN A 592 6.01 -8.85 0.76
C GLN A 592 6.88 -8.16 -0.30
N VAL A 593 8.19 -8.35 -0.23
CA VAL A 593 9.17 -7.75 -1.14
C VAL A 593 9.87 -8.86 -1.90
N GLN A 594 9.65 -8.97 -3.21
CA GLN A 594 10.21 -10.07 -4.00
C GLN A 594 10.79 -9.62 -5.34
N ASN A 595 11.97 -10.14 -5.68
CA ASN A 595 12.65 -9.87 -6.95
C ASN A 595 12.81 -8.37 -7.26
N ASN A 596 13.32 -7.54 -6.34
CA ASN A 596 13.65 -6.13 -6.63
C ASN A 596 15.16 -5.97 -6.81
N VAL A 597 15.57 -4.95 -7.58
CA VAL A 597 16.95 -4.49 -7.66
C VAL A 597 17.07 -3.17 -6.93
N VAL A 598 17.84 -3.14 -5.84
CA VAL A 598 18.06 -1.94 -5.03
C VAL A 598 19.55 -1.72 -4.87
N ILE A 599 20.04 -0.64 -5.47
CA ILE A 599 21.44 -0.25 -5.47
C ILE A 599 21.54 1.16 -4.88
N ASN A 600 22.26 1.26 -3.77
CA ASN A 600 22.46 2.52 -3.05
C ASN A 600 23.92 2.98 -3.05
N GLN A 601 24.16 4.29 -2.88
CA GLN A 601 25.53 4.82 -2.86
C GLN A 601 26.06 5.23 -1.49
N LYS A 602 25.29 5.93 -0.65
CA LYS A 602 25.82 6.48 0.62
C LYS A 602 26.11 5.36 1.62
N ASP A 603 27.14 5.51 2.43
CA ASP A 603 27.37 4.65 3.60
C ASP A 603 27.50 5.51 4.87
N ALA A 604 26.36 5.82 5.49
CA ALA A 604 26.32 6.58 6.75
C ALA A 604 25.35 5.94 7.75
N ASN A 605 25.39 6.42 8.99
CA ASN A 605 24.46 5.99 10.03
C ASN A 605 23.01 6.29 9.58
N ARG A 606 22.16 5.27 9.48
CA ARG A 606 20.76 5.33 8.97
C ARG A 606 20.58 5.76 7.50
N SER A 607 21.62 5.64 6.66
CA SER A 607 21.55 5.95 5.22
C SER A 607 22.27 4.90 4.38
N GLY A 608 21.77 4.65 3.16
CA GLY A 608 22.37 3.68 2.24
C GLY A 608 21.81 2.27 2.34
N PHE A 609 20.71 2.10 3.08
CA PHE A 609 20.10 0.79 3.29
C PHE A 609 19.24 0.42 2.08
N ALA A 610 19.44 -0.77 1.54
CA ALA A 610 18.51 -1.35 0.58
C ALA A 610 17.15 -1.61 1.24
N VAL A 611 17.19 -2.08 2.50
CA VAL A 611 16.04 -2.19 3.39
C VAL A 611 16.39 -1.62 4.76
N PHE A 612 15.58 -0.69 5.26
CA PHE A 612 15.64 -0.17 6.61
C PHE A 612 14.32 -0.43 7.34
N ASP A 613 14.20 -1.62 7.94
CA ASP A 613 13.11 -2.07 8.82
C ASP A 613 13.64 -2.28 10.25
N PRO A 614 13.60 -1.24 11.10
CA PRO A 614 14.02 -1.38 12.49
C PRO A 614 13.01 -2.14 13.38
N GLN A 615 11.77 -2.35 12.91
CA GLN A 615 10.73 -3.02 13.71
C GLN A 615 10.68 -4.52 13.45
N GLY A 616 11.02 -4.97 12.24
CA GLY A 616 11.13 -6.38 11.88
C GLY A 616 9.83 -7.12 12.10
N TYR A 617 8.71 -6.59 11.60
CA TYR A 617 7.41 -7.23 11.78
C TYR A 617 7.45 -8.67 11.25
N PRO A 618 7.13 -9.70 12.06
CA PRO A 618 7.33 -11.09 11.66
C PRO A 618 6.54 -11.54 10.42
N GLY A 619 5.46 -10.85 10.08
CA GLY A 619 4.67 -11.13 8.88
C GLY A 619 5.24 -10.53 7.59
N SER A 620 6.32 -9.74 7.67
CA SER A 620 6.97 -9.17 6.49
C SER A 620 7.98 -10.13 5.88
N GLU A 621 7.97 -10.22 4.56
CA GLU A 621 8.81 -11.15 3.79
C GLU A 621 9.70 -10.44 2.79
N TYR A 622 10.95 -10.91 2.68
CA TYR A 622 11.95 -10.43 1.73
C TYR A 622 12.55 -11.60 0.98
N ILE A 623 12.18 -11.75 -0.30
CA ILE A 623 12.45 -12.96 -1.10
C ILE A 623 13.23 -12.60 -2.37
N ASN A 624 14.41 -13.19 -2.54
CA ASN A 624 15.17 -13.15 -3.78
C ASN A 624 15.41 -11.73 -4.36
N ASN A 625 15.77 -10.76 -3.51
CA ASN A 625 16.04 -9.39 -3.94
C ASN A 625 17.54 -9.15 -4.16
N TYR A 626 17.91 -8.46 -5.25
CA TYR A 626 19.26 -7.99 -5.49
C TYR A 626 19.48 -6.70 -4.68
N PHE A 627 20.24 -6.79 -3.59
CA PHE A 627 20.54 -5.65 -2.73
C PHE A 627 22.03 -5.35 -2.73
N TYR A 628 22.42 -4.11 -3.01
CA TYR A 628 23.83 -3.73 -3.04
C TYR A 628 24.06 -2.28 -2.63
N ASN A 629 25.18 -2.01 -1.96
CA ASN A 629 25.64 -0.65 -1.67
C ASN A 629 27.04 -0.43 -2.25
N LEU A 630 27.16 0.56 -3.15
CA LEU A 630 28.36 0.85 -3.92
C LEU A 630 29.52 1.41 -3.08
N SER A 631 29.25 2.14 -1.99
CA SER A 631 30.33 2.62 -1.10
C SER A 631 30.77 1.57 -0.09
N ALA A 632 29.84 0.74 0.39
CA ALA A 632 30.16 -0.33 1.33
C ALA A 632 30.77 -1.56 0.65
N GLY A 633 30.61 -1.69 -0.68
CA GLY A 633 31.07 -2.84 -1.46
C GLY A 633 30.31 -4.14 -1.17
N LYS A 634 29.11 -4.05 -0.58
CA LYS A 634 28.29 -5.19 -0.14
C LYS A 634 26.83 -4.78 0.12
N PRO A 635 25.89 -5.72 0.29
CA PRO A 635 24.54 -5.40 0.72
C PRO A 635 24.54 -4.67 2.08
N LYS A 636 23.72 -3.62 2.20
CA LYS A 636 23.49 -2.89 3.47
C LYS A 636 22.01 -2.97 3.83
N ILE A 637 21.69 -3.74 4.85
CA ILE A 637 20.33 -4.16 5.19
C ILE A 637 20.14 -4.08 6.71
N GLN A 638 18.96 -3.61 7.13
CA GLN A 638 18.45 -3.76 8.48
C GLN A 638 17.03 -4.33 8.35
N ALA A 639 16.91 -5.65 8.27
CA ALA A 639 15.66 -6.40 8.17
C ALA A 639 15.96 -7.90 8.35
N ASN A 640 14.93 -8.70 8.61
CA ASN A 640 15.03 -10.16 8.60
C ASN A 640 14.79 -10.67 7.18
N ILE A 641 15.85 -11.05 6.47
CA ILE A 641 15.75 -11.53 5.09
C ILE A 641 15.23 -12.97 5.06
N THR A 642 14.05 -13.17 4.47
CA THR A 642 13.38 -14.48 4.40
C THR A 642 14.12 -15.44 3.48
N VAL A 643 14.43 -14.98 2.26
CA VAL A 643 15.16 -15.75 1.26
C VAL A 643 16.17 -14.82 0.57
N PRO A 644 17.49 -15.10 0.67
CA PRO A 644 18.50 -14.30 -0.01
C PRO A 644 18.37 -14.39 -1.53
N TYR A 645 19.08 -13.52 -2.24
CA TYR A 645 19.18 -13.61 -3.70
C TYR A 645 19.74 -14.98 -4.12
N GLU A 646 19.12 -15.62 -5.10
CA GLU A 646 19.42 -17.00 -5.48
C GLU A 646 20.79 -17.15 -6.12
N PHE A 647 21.18 -16.18 -6.94
CA PHE A 647 22.42 -16.26 -7.69
C PHE A 647 23.60 -15.92 -6.76
N ASP A 648 24.69 -16.70 -6.90
CA ASP A 648 25.90 -16.70 -6.06
C ASP A 648 26.42 -15.29 -5.71
N GLU A 649 27.12 -15.15 -4.58
CA GLU A 649 27.79 -13.92 -4.11
C GLU A 649 28.68 -13.30 -5.21
N ALA A 650 29.24 -14.12 -6.09
CA ALA A 650 29.97 -13.65 -7.28
C ALA A 650 29.12 -12.79 -8.23
N LYS A 651 27.78 -12.81 -8.15
CA LYS A 651 26.84 -11.93 -8.88
C LYS A 651 26.43 -10.69 -8.08
N LEU A 652 26.55 -10.72 -6.75
CA LEU A 652 26.42 -9.57 -5.86
C LEU A 652 27.77 -8.87 -5.72
N ASN A 653 28.34 -8.40 -6.84
CA ASN A 653 29.64 -7.75 -6.86
C ASN A 653 29.55 -6.30 -7.38
N GLN A 654 30.59 -5.53 -7.05
CA GLN A 654 30.70 -4.12 -7.38
C GLN A 654 30.52 -3.83 -8.87
N GLN A 655 31.21 -4.58 -9.75
CA GLN A 655 31.19 -4.35 -11.19
C GLN A 655 29.77 -4.52 -11.77
N ILE A 656 29.04 -5.53 -11.34
CA ILE A 656 27.65 -5.75 -11.78
C ILE A 656 26.76 -4.64 -11.23
N ALA A 657 26.89 -4.29 -9.95
CA ALA A 657 26.08 -3.24 -9.33
C ALA A 657 26.31 -1.87 -9.98
N GLU A 658 27.56 -1.52 -10.29
CA GLU A 658 27.91 -0.29 -11.03
C GLU A 658 27.29 -0.27 -12.42
N ALA A 659 27.36 -1.40 -13.14
CA ALA A 659 26.75 -1.52 -14.45
C ALA A 659 25.23 -1.34 -14.39
N LEU A 660 24.55 -1.99 -13.44
CA LEU A 660 23.10 -1.86 -13.23
C LEU A 660 22.71 -0.43 -12.82
N PHE A 661 23.55 0.26 -12.04
CA PHE A 661 23.28 1.62 -11.58
C PHE A 661 23.20 2.64 -12.73
N ILE A 662 23.93 2.41 -13.83
CA ILE A 662 24.00 3.32 -14.98
C ILE A 662 23.28 2.82 -16.24
N LYS A 663 22.70 1.61 -16.20
CA LYS A 663 22.18 0.91 -17.40
C LYS A 663 20.92 1.53 -17.99
N GLY A 664 20.23 2.41 -17.25
CA GLY A 664 18.96 3.04 -17.65
C GLY A 664 17.76 2.47 -16.89
N LYS A 665 16.56 2.72 -17.43
CA LYS A 665 15.26 2.44 -16.77
C LYS A 665 14.86 0.97 -16.66
N THR A 666 15.59 0.08 -17.33
CA THR A 666 15.31 -1.35 -17.42
C THR A 666 16.60 -2.15 -17.29
N VAL A 667 16.58 -3.22 -16.47
CA VAL A 667 17.69 -4.15 -16.38
C VAL A 667 17.23 -5.60 -16.52
N LEU A 668 18.12 -6.40 -17.10
CA LEU A 668 17.95 -7.84 -17.30
C LEU A 668 18.88 -8.57 -16.34
N LEU A 669 18.31 -9.45 -15.52
CA LEU A 669 19.05 -10.39 -14.67
C LEU A 669 18.63 -11.82 -15.00
N PRO A 670 19.47 -12.83 -14.72
CA PRO A 670 19.11 -14.22 -14.97
C PRO A 670 17.74 -14.57 -14.37
N ASN A 671 16.91 -15.28 -15.14
CA ASN A 671 15.60 -15.71 -14.67
C ASN A 671 15.75 -16.79 -13.58
N SER A 672 14.96 -16.66 -12.52
CA SER A 672 14.81 -17.67 -11.47
C SER A 672 13.45 -18.36 -11.65
N ASP A 673 13.46 -19.61 -12.08
CA ASP A 673 12.22 -20.40 -12.20
C ASP A 673 11.58 -20.64 -10.82
N LYS A 674 12.40 -20.74 -9.77
CA LYS A 674 11.93 -21.00 -8.39
C LYS A 674 11.18 -19.80 -7.81
N TYR A 675 11.66 -18.59 -8.05
CA TYR A 675 11.09 -17.36 -7.49
C TYR A 675 10.33 -16.54 -8.53
N ARG A 676 9.94 -17.16 -9.65
CA ARG A 676 9.05 -16.57 -10.64
C ARG A 676 7.69 -16.26 -10.00
N ILE A 677 7.18 -15.07 -10.26
CA ILE A 677 5.85 -14.64 -9.83
C ILE A 677 4.94 -14.69 -11.05
N ASN A 678 3.98 -15.60 -11.04
CA ASN A 678 3.02 -15.76 -12.13
C ASN A 678 2.31 -14.44 -12.44
N ASN A 679 2.11 -14.15 -13.74
CA ASN A 679 1.54 -12.90 -14.28
C ASN A 679 2.37 -11.61 -14.05
N PHE A 680 3.30 -11.57 -13.08
CA PHE A 680 4.15 -10.40 -12.80
C PHE A 680 5.56 -10.47 -13.38
N THR A 681 6.25 -11.62 -13.27
CA THR A 681 7.61 -11.75 -13.83
C THR A 681 7.55 -11.69 -15.35
N ARG A 682 8.11 -10.62 -15.92
CA ARG A 682 8.34 -10.48 -17.36
C ARG A 682 9.74 -10.96 -17.71
N LEU A 683 9.81 -11.65 -18.84
CA LEU A 683 11.05 -12.21 -19.37
C LEU A 683 11.39 -11.51 -20.69
N ASN A 684 12.66 -11.50 -21.04
CA ASN A 684 13.09 -11.19 -22.39
C ASN A 684 12.61 -12.25 -23.40
N GLU A 685 12.80 -11.99 -24.70
CA GLU A 685 12.27 -12.83 -25.79
C GLU A 685 12.68 -14.31 -25.73
N ASP A 686 13.91 -14.61 -25.30
CA ASP A 686 14.41 -15.98 -25.19
C ASP A 686 14.07 -16.68 -23.86
N GLY A 687 13.43 -15.97 -22.94
CA GLY A 687 13.01 -16.48 -21.63
C GLY A 687 14.14 -16.68 -20.61
N THR A 688 15.39 -16.30 -20.93
CA THR A 688 16.54 -16.58 -20.06
C THR A 688 16.77 -15.53 -18.98
N GLN A 689 16.21 -14.33 -19.15
CA GLN A 689 16.40 -13.20 -18.24
C GLN A 689 15.06 -12.59 -17.82
N ALA A 690 14.95 -12.27 -16.54
CA ALA A 690 13.84 -11.49 -16.00
C ALA A 690 14.11 -9.98 -16.12
N ILE A 691 13.04 -9.22 -16.36
CA ILE A 691 13.03 -7.77 -16.53
C ILE A 691 12.71 -7.10 -15.20
N TYR A 692 13.53 -6.12 -14.81
CA TYR A 692 13.36 -5.29 -13.62
C TYR A 692 13.38 -3.81 -14.03
N GLY A 693 12.59 -2.99 -13.33
CA GLY A 693 12.29 -1.63 -13.77
C GLY A 693 11.20 -1.62 -14.84
N ILE A 694 11.20 -0.58 -15.67
CA ILE A 694 10.13 -0.32 -16.65
C ILE A 694 10.10 -1.43 -17.71
N ILE A 695 8.91 -1.93 -18.02
CA ILE A 695 8.67 -2.82 -19.16
C ILE A 695 8.21 -1.95 -20.33
N GLU A 696 8.91 -2.08 -21.47
CA GLU A 696 8.61 -1.36 -22.71
C GLU A 696 7.59 -2.07 -23.60
#